data_AF-A0A4R8TKB6-F1
#
_entry.id   AF-A0A4R8TKB6-F1
#
_cell.length_a   1.000
_cell.length_b   1.000
_cell.length_c   1.000
_cell.angle_alpha   90.00
_cell.angle_beta   90.00
_cell.angle_gamma   90.00
#
_symmetry.space_group_name_H-M   'P 1'
#
loop_
_entity.id
_entity.type
_entity.pdbx_description
1 polymer ?
#
loop_
_entity_poly.entity_id
_entity_poly.type
_entity_poly.pdbx_seq_one_letter_code
_entity_poly.pdbx_strand_id
1 'polypeptide(L)'
;MHSSTFTYILVLASTAAAAAVKPSDKPTRTTSPHYTTSAPDNACGIAKAAAESYLADKPEVTLANIAPSLAWNCLSSVPVDKERDLDLLNYIEPYILFQSTLEPLASPPEGYLIPGVDVVAGLGQIRSKLTKDEYESQVDFATDLRDIFIQASDGHFIYKPAILNIFGFVSVQGVVSVADEVTGLPRVYLSSDFNKSVINNTNVYDIDTIDGVPVAEFLEAHSYARFNQDPDAKYNTLFINPATGAQGGGNSFRVRLAGATPDEEVIKFTNGTTYVNKIWARVLNTTLPFIDSAESLHKEFEVPATATSASSSVSATATSTPSPTLTAPIVTQLSGYPEPVAFHEHSWISGYFLNGSEYDDVAVLAILSFSPWIIPESQVNATFEIEEAARTVADFLRKAKDAGKKKLIIDVQGNGGGLISAGYQLYNQLFPQVADIWDGTRLRANEALEALGKTAEESSKIVYEGLIGSLLDADRKPFKGWDDLYGPEFVADQNVTNILRYNQSEVGYIPSREDQVFSPENMVVVTDGGCASTCTIFTGLLVREHGVRTIALGGRPLNAAMQAVGGVEGAQVLNFVEVREAVTQIKGDALEHDNTRLLVESYDSLPSTDEPPLLPPLAQAGAFNYRNAYARKTRDGFPEQFVYEAANCRLFYTEQMIVNPVAIWNVTADTAWGRGRCVRGSTVNADDTIGDETVAFDAKVVSKVEAYSGPGSLSYKGAYEPPRPYVQKQGAQKRSIEDGFKLPDGFVYTPGPRIGVSA
;
A
#
# COMPACT_ATOMS: atom_id res chain seq x y z
N MET A 1 43.80 -50.51 -34.51
CA MET A 1 44.95 -50.16 -33.65
C MET A 1 45.55 -48.87 -34.17
N HIS A 2 45.38 -47.75 -33.47
CA HIS A 2 46.40 -46.71 -33.25
C HIS A 2 45.77 -45.45 -32.64
N SER A 3 46.51 -44.94 -31.66
CA SER A 3 46.33 -43.70 -30.93
C SER A 3 46.38 -42.49 -31.88
N SER A 4 45.62 -41.43 -31.59
CA SER A 4 45.96 -40.07 -32.03
C SER A 4 45.29 -39.04 -31.12
N THR A 5 46.11 -38.49 -30.23
CA THR A 5 46.03 -37.18 -29.61
C THR A 5 45.73 -36.08 -30.63
N PHE A 6 44.74 -35.22 -30.37
CA PHE A 6 44.59 -33.93 -31.05
C PHE A 6 44.71 -32.77 -30.07
N THR A 7 45.78 -32.02 -30.29
CA THR A 7 46.18 -30.77 -29.68
C THR A 7 45.26 -29.64 -30.15
N TYR A 8 44.69 -28.88 -29.21
CA TYR A 8 44.01 -27.62 -29.52
C TYR A 8 45.06 -26.54 -29.84
N ILE A 9 45.00 -26.02 -31.06
CA ILE A 9 45.80 -24.88 -31.52
C ILE A 9 45.11 -23.59 -31.07
N LEU A 10 45.81 -22.81 -30.25
CA LEU A 10 45.53 -21.39 -30.00
C LEU A 10 45.65 -20.61 -31.32
N VAL A 11 44.61 -19.89 -31.70
CA VAL A 11 44.70 -18.76 -32.62
C VAL A 11 44.26 -17.51 -31.87
N LEU A 12 45.24 -16.63 -31.67
CA LEU A 12 45.11 -15.26 -31.16
C LEU A 12 44.23 -14.43 -32.11
N ALA A 13 43.10 -13.95 -31.62
CA ALA A 13 42.38 -12.81 -32.21
C ALA A 13 42.57 -11.61 -31.27
N SER A 14 43.13 -10.55 -31.83
CA SER A 14 43.45 -9.27 -31.22
C SER A 14 42.26 -8.65 -30.49
N THR A 15 42.41 -8.41 -29.19
CA THR A 15 41.55 -7.52 -28.42
C THR A 15 41.82 -6.08 -28.83
N ALA A 16 40.99 -5.54 -29.72
CA ALA A 16 40.86 -4.10 -29.87
C ALA A 16 40.24 -3.57 -28.58
N ALA A 17 41.06 -2.95 -27.73
CA ALA A 17 40.61 -2.16 -26.61
C ALA A 17 39.80 -0.97 -27.16
N ALA A 18 38.49 -1.14 -27.27
CA ALA A 18 37.57 -0.02 -27.34
C ALA A 18 37.66 0.68 -25.99
N ALA A 19 38.37 1.81 -25.97
CA ALA A 19 38.39 2.72 -24.84
C ALA A 19 36.94 2.97 -24.41
N ALA A 20 36.61 2.61 -23.17
CA ALA A 20 35.34 2.93 -22.57
C ALA A 20 35.12 4.44 -22.72
N VAL A 21 34.18 4.80 -23.58
CA VAL A 21 33.62 6.15 -23.60
C VAL A 21 33.03 6.33 -22.22
N LYS A 22 33.69 7.14 -21.38
CA LYS A 22 33.14 7.58 -20.11
C LYS A 22 31.70 8.05 -20.39
N PRO A 23 30.70 7.56 -19.65
CA PRO A 23 29.40 8.20 -19.67
C PRO A 23 29.66 9.67 -19.41
N SER A 24 29.28 10.52 -20.37
CA SER A 24 29.15 11.95 -20.11
C SER A 24 28.35 12.08 -18.84
N ASP A 25 28.85 12.86 -17.87
CA ASP A 25 28.14 13.26 -16.68
C ASP A 25 26.77 13.82 -17.11
N LYS A 26 25.74 12.97 -17.11
CA LYS A 26 24.36 13.45 -17.06
C LYS A 26 24.22 14.04 -15.67
N PRO A 27 23.72 15.28 -15.52
CA PRO A 27 23.56 15.85 -14.20
C PRO A 27 22.64 14.92 -13.41
N THR A 28 23.11 14.46 -12.25
CA THR A 28 22.28 13.84 -11.23
C THR A 28 21.22 14.87 -10.87
N ARG A 29 20.04 14.77 -11.49
CA ARG A 29 18.99 15.78 -11.44
C ARG A 29 17.95 15.39 -10.39
N THR A 30 18.41 15.16 -9.17
CA THR A 30 17.59 15.28 -7.96
C THR A 30 17.77 16.69 -7.44
N THR A 31 17.06 17.65 -8.02
CA THR A 31 16.88 18.94 -7.35
C THR A 31 15.80 18.75 -6.28
N SER A 32 16.18 18.15 -5.14
CA SER A 32 15.48 18.48 -3.92
C SER A 32 15.62 20.00 -3.74
N PRO A 33 14.53 20.74 -3.45
CA PRO A 33 14.67 22.14 -3.10
C PRO A 33 15.63 22.25 -1.91
N HIS A 34 16.83 22.78 -2.16
CA HIS A 34 17.79 23.07 -1.10
C HIS A 34 17.23 24.24 -0.29
N TYR A 35 16.49 23.91 0.77
CA TYR A 35 16.21 24.85 1.84
C TYR A 35 17.53 25.25 2.48
N THR A 36 17.74 26.55 2.69
CA THR A 36 18.99 27.11 3.23
C THR A 36 19.37 26.48 4.57
N THR A 37 20.64 26.12 4.71
CA THR A 37 21.27 25.56 5.91
C THR A 37 21.28 26.57 7.06
N SER A 38 20.20 26.57 7.83
CA SER A 38 19.96 27.11 9.18
C SER A 38 18.60 27.80 9.21
N ALA A 39 17.60 27.14 9.79
CA ALA A 39 16.31 27.76 10.05
C ALA A 39 16.50 28.98 10.97
N PRO A 40 15.78 30.10 10.76
CA PRO A 40 15.82 31.24 11.68
C PRO A 40 15.43 30.81 13.10
N ASP A 41 16.00 31.43 14.14
CA ASP A 41 15.69 31.15 15.56
C ASP A 41 14.18 31.24 15.91
N ASN A 42 13.39 31.93 15.08
CA ASN A 42 11.94 32.11 15.18
C ASN A 42 11.18 31.45 13.99
N ALA A 43 11.68 30.36 13.42
CA ALA A 43 11.04 29.76 12.26
C ALA A 43 9.57 29.35 12.51
N CYS A 44 9.30 28.72 13.65
CA CYS A 44 7.94 28.32 14.02
C CYS A 44 7.00 29.51 14.28
N GLY A 45 7.46 30.54 15.00
CA GLY A 45 6.64 31.74 15.20
C GLY A 45 6.34 32.49 13.89
N ILE A 46 7.24 32.46 12.89
CA ILE A 46 6.94 32.98 11.54
C ILE A 46 5.87 32.14 10.84
N ALA A 47 5.97 30.81 10.88
CA ALA A 47 4.97 29.91 10.31
C ALA A 47 3.59 30.12 10.97
N LYS A 48 3.57 30.27 12.31
CA LYS A 48 2.38 30.59 13.09
C LYS A 48 1.75 31.91 12.66
N ALA A 49 2.54 32.99 12.60
CA ALA A 49 2.03 34.30 12.21
C ALA A 49 1.44 34.29 10.80
N ALA A 50 2.06 33.57 9.86
CA ALA A 50 1.52 33.40 8.51
C ALA A 50 0.18 32.64 8.52
N ALA A 51 0.06 31.59 9.34
CA ALA A 51 -1.17 30.82 9.47
C ALA A 51 -2.29 31.64 10.12
N GLU A 52 -2.00 32.36 11.20
CA GLU A 52 -2.95 33.27 11.87
C GLU A 52 -3.42 34.38 10.93
N SER A 53 -2.52 34.99 10.16
CA SER A 53 -2.88 35.97 9.14
C SER A 53 -3.83 35.38 8.09
N TYR A 54 -3.56 34.16 7.62
CA TYR A 54 -4.42 33.50 6.64
C TYR A 54 -5.84 33.24 7.19
N LEU A 55 -5.95 32.82 8.46
CA LEU A 55 -7.23 32.56 9.12
C LEU A 55 -7.98 33.85 9.46
N ALA A 56 -7.28 34.92 9.82
CA ALA A 56 -7.89 36.23 10.05
C ALA A 56 -8.58 36.78 8.78
N ASP A 57 -8.01 36.52 7.61
CA ASP A 57 -8.59 36.88 6.31
C ASP A 57 -9.76 35.96 5.89
N LYS A 58 -9.92 34.79 6.52
CA LYS A 58 -10.90 33.74 6.18
C LYS A 58 -11.48 33.08 7.45
N PRO A 59 -12.30 33.79 8.23
CA PRO A 59 -12.77 33.31 9.53
C PRO A 59 -13.62 32.03 9.47
N GLU A 60 -14.10 31.65 8.29
CA GLU A 60 -14.91 30.45 8.05
C GLU A 60 -14.10 29.15 7.88
N VAL A 61 -12.78 29.23 7.67
CA VAL A 61 -11.94 28.04 7.46
C VAL A 61 -11.17 27.64 8.73
N THR A 62 -11.00 26.34 8.95
CA THR A 62 -10.27 25.79 10.11
C THR A 62 -8.85 25.31 9.77
N LEU A 63 -8.47 25.41 8.49
CA LEU A 63 -7.17 25.04 7.94
C LEU A 63 -6.51 26.26 7.32
N ALA A 64 -5.30 26.59 7.77
CA ALA A 64 -4.50 27.66 7.19
C ALA A 64 -3.61 27.12 6.05
N ASN A 65 -3.48 27.87 4.96
CA ASN A 65 -2.50 27.58 3.91
C ASN A 65 -1.33 28.57 4.05
N ILE A 66 -0.12 28.05 4.25
CA ILE A 66 1.13 28.81 4.31
C ILE A 66 2.13 28.28 3.28
N ALA A 67 3.16 29.06 2.96
CA ALA A 67 4.21 28.61 2.05
C ALA A 67 4.93 27.36 2.63
N PRO A 68 5.13 26.30 1.84
CA PRO A 68 5.88 25.11 2.22
C PRO A 68 7.21 25.38 2.92
N SER A 69 7.98 26.38 2.49
CA SER A 69 9.24 26.81 3.09
C SER A 69 9.10 27.25 4.54
N LEU A 70 8.00 27.93 4.91
CA LEU A 70 7.75 28.35 6.29
C LEU A 70 7.47 27.16 7.20
N ALA A 71 6.67 26.20 6.74
CA ALA A 71 6.39 24.96 7.45
C ALA A 71 7.67 24.13 7.61
N TRP A 72 8.42 23.93 6.52
CA TRP A 72 9.69 23.19 6.54
C TRP A 72 10.70 23.81 7.50
N ASN A 73 10.91 25.13 7.44
CA ASN A 73 11.84 25.82 8.34
C ASN A 73 11.42 25.66 9.81
N CYS A 74 10.12 25.63 10.13
CA CYS A 74 9.67 25.33 11.48
C CYS A 74 10.03 23.90 11.90
N LEU A 75 9.75 22.90 11.06
CA LEU A 75 10.10 21.50 11.35
C LEU A 75 11.62 21.31 11.50
N SER A 76 12.42 21.90 10.61
CA SER A 76 13.88 21.85 10.64
C SER A 76 14.51 22.65 11.79
N SER A 77 13.74 23.50 12.48
CA SER A 77 14.24 24.20 13.68
C SER A 77 14.24 23.32 14.94
N VAL A 78 13.61 22.13 14.89
CA VAL A 78 13.61 21.18 15.99
C VAL A 78 14.95 20.44 16.05
N PRO A 79 15.70 20.55 17.16
CA PRO A 79 16.95 19.82 17.33
C PRO A 79 16.71 18.32 17.47
N VAL A 80 17.69 17.51 17.07
CA VAL A 80 17.67 16.04 17.19
C VAL A 80 17.55 15.62 18.67
N ASP A 81 16.55 14.79 19.00
CA ASP A 81 16.45 14.13 20.31
C ASP A 81 17.13 12.76 20.26
N LYS A 82 18.47 12.80 20.20
CA LYS A 82 19.32 11.62 19.93
C LYS A 82 19.04 10.43 20.84
N GLU A 83 18.75 10.67 22.13
CA GLU A 83 18.48 9.59 23.08
C GLU A 83 17.17 8.90 22.71
N ARG A 84 16.08 9.68 22.54
CA ARG A 84 14.77 9.13 22.19
C ARG A 84 14.71 8.55 20.79
N ASP A 85 15.45 9.11 19.83
CA ASP A 85 15.52 8.60 18.46
C ASP A 85 16.20 7.23 18.40
N LEU A 86 17.32 7.06 19.12
CA LEU A 86 17.99 5.76 19.23
C LEU A 86 17.09 4.74 19.93
N ASP A 87 16.42 5.16 20.99
CA ASP A 87 15.44 4.35 21.71
C ASP A 87 14.26 3.95 20.82
N LEU A 88 13.76 4.87 19.99
CA LEU A 88 12.68 4.60 19.05
C LEU A 88 13.08 3.54 18.03
N LEU A 89 14.27 3.63 17.44
CA LEU A 89 14.76 2.61 16.50
C LEU A 89 14.85 1.23 17.15
N ASN A 90 15.38 1.16 18.37
CA ASN A 90 15.44 -0.09 19.12
C ASN A 90 14.05 -0.61 19.52
N TYR A 91 13.08 0.28 19.74
CA TYR A 91 11.71 -0.06 20.09
C TYR A 91 10.93 -0.63 18.91
N ILE A 92 11.03 -0.01 17.72
CA ILE A 92 10.23 -0.41 16.55
C ILE A 92 10.83 -1.60 15.79
N GLU A 93 12.14 -1.82 15.85
CA GLU A 93 12.80 -2.88 15.06
C GLU A 93 12.23 -4.28 15.36
N PRO A 94 12.02 -4.72 16.62
CA PRO A 94 11.36 -5.99 16.91
C PRO A 94 9.96 -6.15 16.30
N TYR A 95 9.19 -5.06 16.17
CA TYR A 95 7.91 -5.10 15.49
C TYR A 95 8.08 -5.22 13.96
N ILE A 96 9.03 -4.47 13.39
CA ILE A 96 9.32 -4.49 11.95
C ILE A 96 9.74 -5.88 11.48
N LEU A 97 10.38 -6.68 12.34
CA LEU A 97 10.75 -8.07 12.02
C LEU A 97 9.57 -9.00 11.74
N PHE A 98 8.32 -8.59 12.01
CA PHE A 98 7.10 -9.29 11.58
C PHE A 98 6.67 -9.00 10.14
N GLN A 99 7.25 -7.98 9.49
CA GLN A 99 7.01 -7.71 8.07
C GLN A 99 7.47 -8.92 7.24
N SER A 100 6.54 -9.49 6.47
CA SER A 100 6.77 -10.78 5.83
C SER A 100 7.66 -10.72 4.58
N THR A 101 7.96 -9.53 4.07
CA THR A 101 8.64 -9.31 2.79
C THR A 101 10.07 -8.76 2.91
N LEU A 102 10.67 -8.77 4.11
CA LEU A 102 11.97 -8.14 4.35
C LEU A 102 13.08 -8.71 3.46
N GLU A 103 13.19 -10.05 3.37
CA GLU A 103 14.26 -10.70 2.60
C GLU A 103 14.12 -10.45 1.08
N PRO A 104 12.96 -10.62 0.43
CA PRO A 104 12.83 -10.34 -0.99
C PRO A 104 12.90 -8.84 -1.32
N LEU A 105 12.58 -7.93 -0.39
CA LEU A 105 12.84 -6.50 -0.61
C LEU A 105 14.33 -6.18 -0.63
N ALA A 106 15.12 -6.82 0.22
CA ALA A 106 16.57 -6.63 0.28
C ALA A 106 17.30 -7.29 -0.92
N SER A 107 16.72 -8.35 -1.48
CA SER A 107 17.25 -9.06 -2.64
C SER A 107 16.13 -9.50 -3.60
N PRO A 108 15.54 -8.55 -4.36
CA PRO A 108 14.39 -8.84 -5.20
C PRO A 108 14.74 -9.74 -6.39
N PRO A 109 13.81 -10.62 -6.83
CA PRO A 109 14.03 -11.48 -7.98
C PRO A 109 14.02 -10.72 -9.31
N GLU A 110 14.49 -11.40 -10.36
CA GLU A 110 14.21 -10.96 -11.74
C GLU A 110 12.70 -10.86 -11.96
N GLY A 111 12.25 -9.74 -12.50
CA GLY A 111 10.83 -9.45 -12.68
C GLY A 111 10.24 -8.47 -11.66
N TYR A 112 10.92 -8.20 -10.54
CA TYR A 112 10.51 -7.11 -9.65
C TYR A 112 10.73 -5.76 -10.35
N LEU A 113 9.67 -4.96 -10.45
CA LEU A 113 9.62 -3.83 -11.40
C LEU A 113 10.15 -2.50 -10.84
N ILE A 114 10.47 -2.46 -9.56
CA ILE A 114 10.97 -1.29 -8.86
C ILE A 114 12.24 -1.65 -8.06
N PRO A 115 13.06 -0.68 -7.63
CA PRO A 115 14.21 -0.95 -6.78
C PRO A 115 13.80 -1.63 -5.46
N GLY A 116 14.61 -2.58 -5.00
CA GLY A 116 14.49 -3.15 -3.66
C GLY A 116 14.96 -2.18 -2.57
N VAL A 117 14.67 -2.52 -1.33
CA VAL A 117 15.10 -1.80 -0.11
C VAL A 117 15.46 -2.80 0.98
N ASP A 118 16.61 -2.59 1.62
CA ASP A 118 16.99 -3.32 2.82
C ASP A 118 16.57 -2.52 4.06
N VAL A 119 15.36 -2.81 4.55
CA VAL A 119 14.75 -2.09 5.68
C VAL A 119 15.60 -2.23 6.95
N VAL A 120 16.08 -3.45 7.25
CA VAL A 120 16.84 -3.74 8.48
C VAL A 120 18.22 -3.07 8.43
N ALA A 121 18.92 -3.16 7.29
CA ALA A 121 20.17 -2.42 7.12
C ALA A 121 19.94 -0.91 7.17
N GLY A 122 18.81 -0.43 6.62
CA GLY A 122 18.41 0.98 6.68
C GLY A 122 18.26 1.49 8.11
N LEU A 123 17.57 0.75 8.99
CA LEU A 123 17.47 1.11 10.42
C LEU A 123 18.86 1.19 11.08
N GLY A 124 19.76 0.24 10.80
CA GLY A 124 21.12 0.27 11.32
C GLY A 124 21.97 1.42 10.76
N GLN A 125 21.70 1.85 9.53
CA GLN A 125 22.36 3.00 8.92
C GLN A 125 21.87 4.32 9.52
N ILE A 126 20.56 4.48 9.75
CA ILE A 126 20.00 5.62 10.47
C ILE A 126 20.58 5.67 11.89
N ARG A 127 20.66 4.52 12.57
CA ARG A 127 21.27 4.41 13.89
C ARG A 127 22.73 4.90 13.89
N SER A 128 23.52 4.50 12.88
CA SER A 128 24.90 4.98 12.74
C SER A 128 24.98 6.49 12.52
N LYS A 129 24.06 7.09 11.73
CA LYS A 129 24.02 8.54 11.49
C LYS A 129 23.71 9.28 12.79
N LEU A 130 22.72 8.82 13.56
CA LEU A 130 22.42 9.38 14.89
C LEU A 130 23.61 9.29 15.83
N THR A 131 24.27 8.13 15.93
CA THR A 131 25.40 7.97 16.86
C THR A 131 26.58 8.90 16.54
N LYS A 132 26.77 9.24 15.26
CA LYS A 132 27.83 10.11 14.76
C LYS A 132 27.45 11.59 14.64
N ASP A 133 26.23 11.95 15.07
CA ASP A 133 25.72 13.33 14.99
C ASP A 133 25.67 13.87 13.54
N GLU A 134 25.26 13.01 12.60
CA GLU A 134 25.19 13.34 11.16
C GLU A 134 23.81 13.91 10.72
N TYR A 135 22.85 14.04 11.64
CA TYR A 135 21.57 14.68 11.37
C TYR A 135 21.58 16.14 11.85
N GLU A 136 21.10 17.08 11.02
CA GLU A 136 21.04 18.51 11.37
C GLU A 136 19.80 18.85 12.21
N SER A 137 18.69 18.13 11.99
CA SER A 137 17.41 18.37 12.67
C SER A 137 16.61 17.09 12.87
N GLN A 138 15.62 17.14 13.77
CA GLN A 138 14.70 16.04 14.05
C GLN A 138 13.93 15.59 12.80
N VAL A 139 13.54 16.54 11.94
CA VAL A 139 12.80 16.23 10.71
C VAL A 139 13.68 15.51 9.66
N ASP A 140 15.01 15.67 9.70
CA ASP A 140 15.92 14.93 8.82
C ASP A 140 15.98 13.45 9.21
N PHE A 141 16.06 13.16 10.52
CA PHE A 141 15.96 11.79 11.05
C PHE A 141 14.60 11.17 10.69
N ALA A 142 13.50 11.89 10.97
CA ALA A 142 12.16 11.40 10.68
C ALA A 142 11.93 11.15 9.18
N THR A 143 12.55 11.95 8.31
CA THR A 143 12.48 11.80 6.85
C THR A 143 13.18 10.51 6.40
N ASP A 144 14.43 10.27 6.83
CA ASP A 144 15.12 9.01 6.51
C ASP A 144 14.33 7.79 7.03
N LEU A 145 13.76 7.90 8.24
CA LEU A 145 12.94 6.82 8.81
C LEU A 145 11.68 6.56 7.97
N ARG A 146 10.92 7.60 7.60
CA ARG A 146 9.74 7.48 6.72
C ARG A 146 10.11 6.87 5.37
N ASP A 147 11.21 7.32 4.78
CA ASP A 147 11.54 6.99 3.39
C ASP A 147 11.84 5.50 3.20
N ILE A 148 12.43 4.83 4.19
CA ILE A 148 12.61 3.35 4.16
C ILE A 148 11.26 2.62 4.01
N PHE A 149 10.22 3.05 4.73
CA PHE A 149 8.87 2.45 4.62
C PHE A 149 8.22 2.77 3.28
N ILE A 150 8.34 4.00 2.78
CA ILE A 150 7.82 4.37 1.46
C ILE A 150 8.49 3.54 0.36
N GLN A 151 9.82 3.38 0.42
CA GLN A 151 10.57 2.63 -0.59
C GLN A 151 10.22 1.14 -0.61
N ALA A 152 9.78 0.56 0.52
CA ALA A 152 9.27 -0.81 0.56
C ALA A 152 8.08 -1.03 -0.38
N SER A 153 7.40 0.06 -0.78
CA SER A 153 6.30 0.02 -1.74
C SER A 153 5.24 -1.01 -1.32
N ASP A 154 4.87 -0.95 -0.04
CA ASP A 154 3.93 -1.86 0.57
C ASP A 154 2.98 -1.04 1.44
N GLY A 155 1.75 -0.88 0.99
CA GLY A 155 0.67 -0.16 1.68
C GLY A 155 0.19 -0.85 2.96
N HIS A 156 0.61 -2.08 3.23
CA HIS A 156 0.42 -2.74 4.53
C HIS A 156 1.57 -2.45 5.49
N PHE A 157 2.71 -1.95 5.01
CA PHE A 157 3.90 -1.67 5.82
C PHE A 157 4.12 -0.16 6.00
N ILE A 158 3.64 0.38 7.10
CA ILE A 158 3.60 1.83 7.33
C ILE A 158 4.12 2.13 8.73
N TYR A 159 4.96 3.16 8.83
CA TYR A 159 5.24 3.88 10.07
C TYR A 159 5.14 5.39 9.81
N LYS A 160 4.48 6.12 10.71
CA LYS A 160 4.20 7.56 10.54
C LYS A 160 4.90 8.41 11.62
N PRO A 161 6.13 8.90 11.39
CA PRO A 161 6.79 9.80 12.35
C PRO A 161 5.91 11.02 12.67
N ALA A 162 5.70 11.33 13.94
CA ALA A 162 4.69 12.32 14.35
C ALA A 162 4.99 13.73 13.81
N ILE A 163 6.26 14.17 13.83
CA ILE A 163 6.69 15.48 13.32
C ILE A 163 6.30 15.72 11.84
N LEU A 164 6.22 14.66 11.04
CA LEU A 164 5.88 14.74 9.62
C LEU A 164 4.36 14.89 9.36
N ASN A 165 3.54 14.76 10.40
CA ASN A 165 2.08 14.88 10.30
C ASN A 165 1.55 16.25 10.77
N ILE A 166 2.43 17.15 11.21
CA ILE A 166 2.04 18.49 11.71
C ILE A 166 1.54 19.39 10.57
N PHE A 167 2.19 19.30 9.40
CA PHE A 167 1.82 20.05 8.20
C PHE A 167 1.47 19.11 7.04
N GLY A 168 0.34 19.37 6.39
CA GLY A 168 -0.05 18.66 5.16
C GLY A 168 0.40 19.41 3.91
N PHE A 169 1.33 18.86 3.15
CA PHE A 169 1.87 19.49 1.93
C PHE A 169 1.04 19.10 0.70
N VAL A 170 0.49 20.09 0.00
CA VAL A 170 -0.47 19.87 -1.10
C VAL A 170 -0.30 20.81 -2.28
N SER A 171 -0.42 20.25 -3.48
CA SER A 171 -0.57 21.02 -4.73
C SER A 171 -2.01 21.47 -4.93
N VAL A 172 -2.18 22.68 -5.45
CA VAL A 172 -3.50 23.24 -5.78
C VAL A 172 -4.11 22.53 -6.99
N GLN A 173 -3.29 22.14 -7.97
CA GLN A 173 -3.73 21.54 -9.22
C GLN A 173 -3.65 20.01 -9.18
N GLY A 174 -4.57 19.36 -9.91
CA GLY A 174 -4.49 17.95 -10.28
C GLY A 174 -4.10 17.78 -11.75
N VAL A 175 -3.80 16.54 -12.14
CA VAL A 175 -3.53 16.17 -13.52
C VAL A 175 -4.42 15.01 -13.99
N VAL A 176 -4.60 14.90 -15.30
CA VAL A 176 -5.25 13.76 -15.98
C VAL A 176 -4.38 13.25 -17.13
N SER A 177 -4.42 11.95 -17.40
CA SER A 177 -3.70 11.29 -18.49
C SER A 177 -4.70 10.84 -19.55
N VAL A 178 -4.58 11.36 -20.78
CA VAL A 178 -5.58 11.20 -21.84
C VAL A 178 -4.91 10.87 -23.17
N ALA A 179 -5.36 9.80 -23.82
CA ALA A 179 -4.97 9.42 -25.16
C ALA A 179 -6.05 9.77 -26.19
N ASP A 180 -5.64 10.02 -27.44
CA ASP A 180 -6.57 10.25 -28.56
C ASP A 180 -7.35 8.97 -28.92
N GLU A 181 -6.72 7.81 -28.73
CA GLU A 181 -7.28 6.48 -28.94
C GLU A 181 -6.76 5.52 -27.89
N VAL A 182 -7.48 4.43 -27.63
CA VAL A 182 -7.19 3.48 -26.53
C VAL A 182 -5.85 2.73 -26.67
N THR A 183 -5.22 2.79 -27.85
CA THR A 183 -3.89 2.18 -28.11
C THR A 183 -2.76 3.22 -28.28
N GLY A 184 -3.10 4.51 -28.28
CA GLY A 184 -2.16 5.61 -28.48
C GLY A 184 -1.54 6.08 -27.15
N LEU A 185 -0.29 6.55 -27.20
CA LEU A 185 0.37 7.06 -26.00
C LEU A 185 -0.38 8.29 -25.44
N PRO A 186 -0.64 8.35 -24.13
CA PRO A 186 -1.39 9.44 -23.54
C PRO A 186 -0.53 10.70 -23.38
N ARG A 187 -1.23 11.85 -23.30
CA ARG A 187 -0.68 13.15 -22.92
C ARG A 187 -1.27 13.58 -21.57
N VAL A 188 -0.57 14.45 -20.87
CA VAL A 188 -0.96 14.89 -19.52
C VAL A 188 -1.51 16.31 -19.57
N TYR A 189 -2.66 16.54 -18.94
CA TYR A 189 -3.32 17.84 -18.87
C TYR A 189 -3.57 18.23 -17.41
N LEU A 190 -3.68 19.53 -17.13
CA LEU A 190 -4.26 19.98 -15.86
C LEU A 190 -5.72 19.54 -15.79
N SER A 191 -6.14 18.94 -14.67
CA SER A 191 -7.53 18.48 -14.50
C SER A 191 -8.54 19.63 -14.66
N SER A 192 -8.16 20.83 -14.21
CA SER A 192 -9.01 22.02 -14.30
C SER A 192 -9.24 22.49 -15.73
N ASP A 193 -8.24 22.36 -16.61
CA ASP A 193 -8.38 22.71 -18.02
C ASP A 193 -9.07 21.58 -18.79
N PHE A 194 -8.74 20.32 -18.52
CA PHE A 194 -9.47 19.17 -19.06
C PHE A 194 -10.98 19.28 -18.79
N ASN A 195 -11.39 19.58 -17.55
CA ASN A 195 -12.81 19.74 -17.23
C ASN A 195 -13.47 20.87 -18.02
N LYS A 196 -12.77 22.00 -18.23
CA LYS A 196 -13.27 23.08 -19.11
C LYS A 196 -13.38 22.64 -20.56
N SER A 197 -12.41 21.84 -21.05
CA SER A 197 -12.43 21.27 -22.40
C SER A 197 -13.69 20.46 -22.63
N VAL A 198 -13.99 19.53 -21.72
CA VAL A 198 -15.18 18.67 -21.79
C VAL A 198 -16.48 19.49 -21.71
N ILE A 199 -16.57 20.44 -20.78
CA ILE A 199 -17.81 21.20 -20.55
C ILE A 199 -18.07 22.22 -21.67
N ASN A 200 -17.03 22.93 -22.11
CA ASN A 200 -17.16 24.07 -23.04
C ASN A 200 -16.80 23.73 -24.49
N ASN A 201 -16.36 22.49 -24.76
CA ASN A 201 -15.84 22.05 -26.05
C ASN A 201 -14.70 22.97 -26.54
N THR A 202 -13.72 23.23 -25.67
CA THR A 202 -12.60 24.14 -25.92
C THR A 202 -11.27 23.39 -25.97
N ASN A 203 -10.44 23.68 -26.98
CA ASN A 203 -9.09 23.12 -27.03
C ASN A 203 -8.25 23.55 -25.82
N VAL A 204 -7.55 22.57 -25.23
CA VAL A 204 -6.59 22.77 -24.16
C VAL A 204 -5.23 22.19 -24.55
N TYR A 205 -4.17 22.67 -23.90
CA TYR A 205 -2.81 22.25 -24.18
C TYR A 205 -2.31 21.30 -23.09
N ASP A 206 -1.61 20.27 -23.50
CA ASP A 206 -0.94 19.33 -22.63
C ASP A 206 0.33 19.95 -22.01
N ILE A 207 0.76 19.34 -20.92
CA ILE A 207 1.95 19.73 -20.16
C ILE A 207 3.18 19.17 -20.88
N ASP A 208 4.12 20.04 -21.22
CA ASP A 208 5.44 19.70 -21.78
C ASP A 208 6.39 19.33 -20.63
N THR A 209 6.58 20.24 -19.67
CA THR A 209 7.50 20.06 -18.55
C THR A 209 6.94 20.62 -17.25
N ILE A 210 7.32 20.01 -16.13
CA ILE A 210 7.19 20.58 -14.78
C ILE A 210 8.61 20.86 -14.27
N ASP A 211 8.90 22.09 -13.87
CA ASP A 211 10.23 22.55 -13.44
C ASP A 211 11.36 22.22 -14.44
N GLY A 212 11.02 22.26 -15.74
CA GLY A 212 11.97 21.94 -16.82
C GLY A 212 12.35 20.46 -16.90
N VAL A 213 11.61 19.57 -16.24
CA VAL A 213 11.67 18.11 -16.39
C VAL A 213 10.49 17.66 -17.27
N PRO A 214 10.70 16.79 -18.29
CA PRO A 214 9.61 16.23 -19.08
C PRO A 214 8.51 15.65 -18.20
N VAL A 215 7.24 15.93 -18.51
CA VAL A 215 6.13 15.61 -17.59
C VAL A 215 6.06 14.13 -17.21
N ALA A 216 6.32 13.22 -18.15
CA ALA A 216 6.29 11.78 -17.88
C ALA A 216 7.39 11.36 -16.90
N GLU A 217 8.61 11.91 -17.03
CA GLU A 217 9.73 11.65 -16.11
C GLU A 217 9.46 12.23 -14.72
N PHE A 218 8.93 13.46 -14.66
CA PHE A 218 8.53 14.08 -13.40
C PHE A 218 7.47 13.25 -12.67
N LEU A 219 6.44 12.80 -13.37
CA LEU A 219 5.35 12.01 -12.80
C LEU A 219 5.79 10.60 -12.43
N GLU A 220 6.67 9.95 -13.20
CA GLU A 220 7.26 8.67 -12.81
C GLU A 220 8.07 8.84 -11.51
N ALA A 221 8.88 9.88 -11.37
CA ALA A 221 9.58 10.16 -10.11
C ALA A 221 8.61 10.48 -8.96
N HIS A 222 7.56 11.24 -9.22
CA HIS A 222 6.57 11.60 -8.20
C HIS A 222 5.71 10.41 -7.74
N SER A 223 5.54 9.38 -8.57
CA SER A 223 4.76 8.18 -8.22
C SER A 223 5.47 7.27 -7.22
N TYR A 224 6.79 7.45 -7.01
CA TYR A 224 7.57 6.67 -6.04
C TYR A 224 7.25 6.98 -4.58
N ALA A 225 6.51 8.06 -4.32
CA ALA A 225 5.93 8.34 -3.02
C ALA A 225 4.64 7.52 -2.72
N ARG A 226 4.27 6.59 -3.60
CA ARG A 226 3.01 5.80 -3.54
C ARG A 226 3.32 4.34 -3.27
N PHE A 227 2.35 3.61 -2.72
CA PHE A 227 2.56 2.30 -2.13
C PHE A 227 2.36 1.09 -3.06
N ASN A 228 1.89 1.29 -4.29
CA ASN A 228 1.73 0.19 -5.26
C ASN A 228 3.09 -0.39 -5.65
N GLN A 229 3.15 -1.65 -6.08
CA GLN A 229 4.41 -2.37 -6.36
C GLN A 229 4.77 -2.34 -7.85
N ASP A 230 3.77 -2.10 -8.69
CA ASP A 230 3.93 -1.90 -10.12
C ASP A 230 4.12 -0.41 -10.45
N PRO A 231 5.12 -0.03 -11.25
CA PRO A 231 5.37 1.38 -11.60
C PRO A 231 4.26 2.01 -12.43
N ASP A 232 3.53 1.25 -13.25
CA ASP A 232 2.38 1.73 -14.00
C ASP A 232 1.16 1.93 -13.09
N ALA A 233 0.93 1.03 -12.13
CA ALA A 233 -0.08 1.21 -11.08
C ALA A 233 0.24 2.41 -10.18
N LYS A 234 1.51 2.58 -9.75
CA LYS A 234 1.96 3.78 -9.02
C LYS A 234 1.66 5.04 -9.83
N TYR A 235 2.01 5.05 -11.13
CA TYR A 235 1.77 6.17 -12.03
C TYR A 235 0.29 6.51 -12.13
N ASN A 236 -0.58 5.51 -12.25
CA ASN A 236 -2.04 5.70 -12.30
C ASN A 236 -2.62 6.40 -11.07
N THR A 237 -2.09 6.14 -9.87
CA THR A 237 -2.59 6.79 -8.63
C THR A 237 -2.46 8.31 -8.64
N LEU A 238 -1.62 8.87 -9.51
CA LEU A 238 -1.42 10.32 -9.63
C LEU A 238 -2.61 11.03 -10.26
N PHE A 239 -3.43 10.32 -11.05
CA PHE A 239 -4.53 10.88 -11.82
C PHE A 239 -5.89 10.62 -11.17
N ILE A 240 -6.93 11.24 -11.73
CA ILE A 240 -8.33 10.93 -11.44
C ILE A 240 -8.85 10.00 -12.53
N ASN A 241 -9.62 8.98 -12.16
CA ASN A 241 -10.44 8.17 -13.05
C ASN A 241 -11.88 8.06 -12.46
N PRO A 242 -12.89 7.56 -13.22
CA PRO A 242 -14.26 7.47 -12.71
C PRO A 242 -14.40 6.69 -11.40
N ALA A 243 -13.67 5.57 -11.26
CA ALA A 243 -13.76 4.70 -10.08
C ALA A 243 -13.22 5.40 -8.82
N THR A 244 -12.00 5.93 -8.90
CA THR A 244 -11.39 6.69 -7.79
C THR A 244 -12.19 7.96 -7.49
N GLY A 245 -12.73 8.63 -8.52
CA GLY A 245 -13.61 9.78 -8.36
C GLY A 245 -14.92 9.46 -7.63
N ALA A 246 -15.54 8.30 -7.90
CA ALA A 246 -16.75 7.86 -7.21
C ALA A 246 -16.51 7.55 -5.72
N GLN A 247 -15.31 7.09 -5.38
CA GLN A 247 -14.88 6.88 -3.99
C GLN A 247 -14.52 8.20 -3.26
N GLY A 248 -14.45 9.32 -3.98
CA GLY A 248 -13.91 10.58 -3.45
C GLY A 248 -12.38 10.59 -3.31
N GLY A 249 -11.69 9.63 -3.93
CA GLY A 249 -10.25 9.44 -3.90
C GLY A 249 -9.56 9.80 -5.23
N GLY A 250 -8.36 9.22 -5.43
CA GLY A 250 -7.50 9.50 -6.58
C GLY A 250 -6.72 10.80 -6.48
N ASN A 251 -6.10 11.23 -7.59
CA ASN A 251 -5.36 12.48 -7.70
C ASN A 251 -4.18 12.63 -6.73
N SER A 252 -3.42 11.55 -6.51
CA SER A 252 -2.29 11.56 -5.58
C SER A 252 -1.18 12.51 -6.00
N PHE A 253 -1.20 13.02 -7.24
CA PHE A 253 -0.40 14.17 -7.66
C PHE A 253 -0.58 15.37 -6.74
N ARG A 254 -1.71 15.54 -6.06
CA ARG A 254 -1.89 16.65 -5.14
C ARG A 254 -1.14 16.48 -3.83
N VAL A 255 -0.84 15.26 -3.41
CA VAL A 255 -0.20 14.98 -2.13
C VAL A 255 1.31 15.15 -2.30
N ARG A 256 1.94 15.99 -1.48
CA ARG A 256 3.38 16.21 -1.50
C ARG A 256 4.01 15.73 -0.19
N LEU A 257 5.30 15.40 -0.23
CA LEU A 257 6.05 14.95 0.95
C LEU A 257 6.82 16.12 1.58
N ALA A 258 6.80 16.21 2.90
CA ALA A 258 7.68 17.12 3.63
C ALA A 258 9.15 16.85 3.25
N GLY A 259 9.91 17.93 3.01
CA GLY A 259 11.33 17.88 2.61
C GLY A 259 11.58 17.88 1.10
N ALA A 260 10.59 17.48 0.29
CA ALA A 260 10.69 17.43 -1.17
C ALA A 260 9.75 18.43 -1.88
N THR A 261 9.03 19.26 -1.12
CA THR A 261 7.98 20.13 -1.64
C THR A 261 8.49 21.55 -1.80
N PRO A 262 8.53 22.16 -3.00
CA PRO A 262 8.86 23.58 -3.18
C PRO A 262 7.66 24.51 -2.87
N ASP A 263 7.89 25.82 -2.78
CA ASP A 263 6.80 26.80 -2.61
C ASP A 263 5.91 26.93 -3.86
N GLU A 264 6.52 26.81 -5.03
CA GLU A 264 5.88 26.93 -6.33
C GLU A 264 6.54 25.95 -7.31
N GLU A 265 5.79 25.47 -8.30
CA GLU A 265 6.27 24.66 -9.42
C GLU A 265 5.89 25.33 -10.74
N VAL A 266 6.79 25.31 -11.72
CA VAL A 266 6.58 25.94 -13.04
C VAL A 266 6.12 24.88 -14.04
N ILE A 267 4.87 24.99 -14.47
CA ILE A 267 4.27 24.13 -15.48
C ILE A 267 4.37 24.83 -16.83
N LYS A 268 5.03 24.20 -17.79
CA LYS A 268 5.11 24.68 -19.18
C LYS A 268 4.25 23.80 -20.07
N PHE A 269 3.44 24.42 -20.92
CA PHE A 269 2.57 23.73 -21.87
C PHE A 269 3.21 23.64 -23.26
N THR A 270 2.71 22.73 -24.09
CA THR A 270 3.20 22.51 -25.46
C THR A 270 3.02 23.70 -26.40
N ASN A 271 2.10 24.63 -26.10
CA ASN A 271 1.98 25.91 -26.81
C ASN A 271 3.02 26.97 -26.43
N GLY A 272 3.91 26.67 -25.48
CA GLY A 272 4.95 27.58 -24.98
C GLY A 272 4.51 28.51 -23.84
N THR A 273 3.25 28.49 -23.42
CA THR A 273 2.80 29.22 -22.22
C THR A 273 3.26 28.53 -20.94
N THR A 274 3.33 29.31 -19.86
CA THR A 274 3.75 28.84 -18.54
C THR A 274 2.73 29.23 -17.49
N TYR A 275 2.49 28.33 -16.54
CA TYR A 275 1.68 28.55 -15.35
C TYR A 275 2.53 28.26 -14.12
N VAL A 276 2.56 29.21 -13.18
CA VAL A 276 3.22 29.02 -11.89
C VAL A 276 2.18 28.47 -10.93
N ASN A 277 2.32 27.20 -10.58
CA ASN A 277 1.44 26.54 -9.65
C ASN A 277 1.94 26.74 -8.22
N LYS A 278 1.08 27.28 -7.37
CA LYS A 278 1.37 27.43 -5.94
C LYS A 278 1.15 26.12 -5.21
N ILE A 279 2.05 25.81 -4.30
CA ILE A 279 1.95 24.67 -3.39
C ILE A 279 1.76 25.22 -1.98
N TRP A 280 1.01 24.50 -1.15
CA TRP A 280 0.69 24.92 0.21
C TRP A 280 1.13 23.87 1.22
N ALA A 281 1.60 24.35 2.37
CA ALA A 281 1.55 23.58 3.61
C ALA A 281 0.29 23.97 4.39
N ARG A 282 -0.47 22.96 4.81
CA ARG A 282 -1.72 23.09 5.56
C ARG A 282 -1.49 22.79 7.03
N VAL A 283 -2.03 23.64 7.89
CA VAL A 283 -2.00 23.44 9.34
C VAL A 283 -3.38 23.71 9.94
N LEU A 284 -3.79 22.86 10.89
CA LEU A 284 -5.06 23.02 11.59
C LEU A 284 -4.99 24.19 12.58
N ASN A 285 -6.10 24.92 12.72
CA ASN A 285 -6.22 25.97 13.73
C ASN A 285 -5.93 25.46 15.16
N THR A 286 -6.33 24.21 15.45
CA THR A 286 -6.08 23.55 16.74
C THR A 286 -4.60 23.24 16.99
N THR A 287 -3.76 23.20 15.96
CA THR A 287 -2.31 22.99 16.04
C THR A 287 -1.57 24.30 16.35
N LEU A 288 -2.15 25.46 15.97
CA LEU A 288 -1.49 26.78 16.08
C LEU A 288 -1.01 27.19 17.49
N PRO A 289 -1.70 26.82 18.59
CA PRO A 289 -1.23 27.12 19.93
C PRO A 289 0.17 26.56 20.23
N PHE A 290 0.58 25.49 19.55
CA PHE A 290 1.78 24.70 19.88
C PHE A 290 2.96 24.92 18.93
N ILE A 291 2.83 25.79 17.92
CA ILE A 291 3.86 26.07 16.91
C ILE A 291 4.52 27.44 17.11
N ASP A 292 4.57 27.94 18.34
CA ASP A 292 5.25 29.20 18.68
C ASP A 292 6.77 29.08 18.71
N SER A 293 7.28 27.89 19.06
CA SER A 293 8.72 27.58 19.12
C SER A 293 8.99 26.12 18.75
N ALA A 294 10.24 25.83 18.36
CA ALA A 294 10.70 24.46 18.11
C ALA A 294 10.50 23.54 19.34
N GLU A 295 10.80 24.05 20.54
CA GLU A 295 10.64 23.33 21.80
C GLU A 295 9.18 22.96 22.08
N SER A 296 8.25 23.91 21.91
CA SER A 296 6.82 23.63 22.10
C SER A 296 6.30 22.61 21.09
N LEU A 297 6.71 22.73 19.83
CA LEU A 297 6.30 21.81 18.77
C LEU A 297 6.80 20.39 19.07
N HIS A 298 8.08 20.23 19.40
CA HIS A 298 8.66 18.92 19.73
C HIS A 298 7.98 18.29 20.95
N LYS A 299 7.80 19.08 22.01
CA LYS A 299 7.18 18.62 23.26
C LYS A 299 5.74 18.18 23.07
N GLU A 300 4.94 18.88 22.27
CA GLU A 300 3.53 18.55 22.08
C GLU A 300 3.34 17.35 21.14
N PHE A 301 4.09 17.29 20.03
CA PHE A 301 3.82 16.34 18.96
C PHE A 301 4.70 15.10 18.95
N GLU A 302 5.87 15.12 19.59
CA GLU A 302 6.80 13.98 19.58
C GLU A 302 7.03 13.37 20.95
N VAL A 303 7.00 14.16 22.02
CA VAL A 303 7.33 13.67 23.37
C VAL A 303 6.07 13.13 24.07
N PRO A 304 6.02 11.84 24.45
CA PRO A 304 4.91 11.29 25.21
C PRO A 304 4.78 11.96 26.58
N ALA A 305 3.56 12.23 27.04
CA ALA A 305 3.32 12.83 28.35
C ALA A 305 3.79 11.89 29.49
N THR A 306 4.63 12.38 30.40
CA THR A 306 5.03 11.61 31.59
C THR A 306 3.86 11.43 32.54
N ALA A 307 3.63 10.20 33.02
CA ALA A 307 2.55 9.85 33.96
C ALA A 307 2.49 10.69 35.26
N THR A 308 3.55 11.44 35.59
CA THR A 308 3.62 12.30 36.78
C THR A 308 2.93 13.67 36.62
N SER A 309 2.52 14.05 35.41
CA SER A 309 1.77 15.29 35.16
C SER A 309 0.26 15.09 35.03
N ALA A 310 -0.25 13.87 35.26
CA ALA A 310 -1.67 13.59 35.42
C ALA A 310 -2.19 14.05 36.80
N SER A 311 -2.10 15.35 37.05
CA SER A 311 -2.90 16.05 38.06
C SER A 311 -3.30 17.41 37.50
N SER A 312 -3.88 17.37 36.31
CA SER A 312 -4.94 18.28 35.91
C SER A 312 -6.11 17.38 35.52
N SER A 313 -6.96 17.09 36.51
CA SER A 313 -8.23 16.43 36.28
C SER A 313 -9.07 17.32 35.36
N VAL A 314 -8.99 17.10 34.05
CA VAL A 314 -10.18 17.21 33.23
C VAL A 314 -10.82 15.84 33.36
N SER A 315 -11.75 15.73 34.32
CA SER A 315 -12.82 14.75 34.19
C SER A 315 -13.53 15.06 32.87
N ALA A 316 -13.09 14.44 31.79
CA ALA A 316 -13.98 14.10 30.71
C ALA A 316 -14.89 13.02 31.31
N THR A 317 -15.89 13.48 32.07
CA THR A 317 -17.11 12.72 32.23
C THR A 317 -17.59 12.52 30.80
N ALA A 318 -17.27 11.35 30.23
CA ALA A 318 -17.96 10.82 29.07
C ALA A 318 -19.41 10.63 29.52
N THR A 319 -20.14 11.74 29.56
CA THR A 319 -21.58 11.69 29.40
C THR A 319 -21.70 11.17 27.99
N SER A 320 -22.03 9.88 27.89
CA SER A 320 -22.54 9.24 26.69
C SER A 320 -23.76 10.02 26.24
N THR A 321 -23.54 11.18 25.64
CA THR A 321 -24.44 11.71 24.66
C THR A 321 -24.31 10.71 23.53
N PRO A 322 -25.39 10.03 23.10
CA PRO A 322 -25.32 9.25 21.89
C PRO A 322 -24.76 10.20 20.83
N SER A 323 -23.57 9.89 20.31
CA SER A 323 -23.16 10.47 19.04
C SER A 323 -24.35 10.25 18.12
N PRO A 324 -24.84 11.28 17.40
CA PRO A 324 -25.85 11.02 16.40
C PRO A 324 -25.27 9.89 15.55
N THR A 325 -25.99 8.76 15.51
CA THR A 325 -25.77 7.75 14.50
C THR A 325 -25.85 8.55 13.21
N LEU A 326 -24.69 8.88 12.64
CA LEU A 326 -24.61 9.48 11.33
C LEU A 326 -25.12 8.37 10.44
N THR A 327 -26.42 8.39 10.21
CA THR A 327 -27.07 7.57 9.20
C THR A 327 -26.40 8.04 7.94
N ALA A 328 -25.48 7.23 7.40
CA ALA A 328 -24.88 7.51 6.12
C ALA A 328 -26.02 7.83 5.15
N PRO A 329 -25.93 8.91 4.36
CA PRO A 329 -26.98 9.24 3.42
C PRO A 329 -27.25 8.00 2.56
N ILE A 330 -28.52 7.65 2.36
CA ILE A 330 -28.90 6.51 1.51
C ILE A 330 -28.47 6.88 0.09
N VAL A 331 -27.34 6.33 -0.33
CA VAL A 331 -26.83 6.42 -1.70
C VAL A 331 -27.44 5.25 -2.46
N THR A 332 -28.12 5.54 -3.57
CA THR A 332 -28.70 4.50 -4.45
C THR A 332 -27.96 4.38 -5.78
N GLN A 333 -26.94 5.24 -5.99
CA GLN A 333 -26.20 5.35 -7.24
C GLN A 333 -24.84 5.99 -6.99
N LEU A 334 -23.79 5.39 -7.57
CA LEU A 334 -22.44 5.97 -7.56
C LEU A 334 -22.38 7.25 -8.40
N SER A 335 -21.61 8.23 -7.92
CA SER A 335 -21.38 9.49 -8.63
C SER A 335 -20.75 9.21 -10.00
N GLY A 336 -21.38 9.69 -11.09
CA GLY A 336 -20.90 9.50 -12.46
C GLY A 336 -21.24 8.15 -13.09
N TYR A 337 -21.82 7.20 -12.36
CA TYR A 337 -22.24 5.90 -12.88
C TYR A 337 -23.71 5.94 -13.30
N PRO A 338 -24.19 5.05 -14.19
CA PRO A 338 -25.61 4.92 -14.51
C PRO A 338 -26.41 4.38 -13.32
N GLU A 339 -27.73 4.27 -13.47
CA GLU A 339 -28.59 3.63 -12.48
C GLU A 339 -28.27 2.12 -12.40
N PRO A 340 -27.96 1.57 -11.22
CA PRO A 340 -27.59 0.17 -11.06
C PRO A 340 -28.82 -0.75 -11.06
N VAL A 341 -28.66 -1.97 -11.59
CA VAL A 341 -29.68 -3.03 -11.45
C VAL A 341 -29.57 -3.76 -10.11
N ALA A 342 -28.42 -3.68 -9.44
CA ALA A 342 -28.18 -4.17 -8.08
C ALA A 342 -27.14 -3.26 -7.41
N PHE A 343 -27.33 -2.95 -6.12
CA PHE A 343 -26.50 -1.98 -5.41
C PHE A 343 -26.29 -2.44 -3.96
N HIS A 344 -25.04 -2.36 -3.51
CA HIS A 344 -24.68 -2.61 -2.11
C HIS A 344 -25.03 -1.39 -1.26
N GLU A 345 -25.62 -1.59 -0.08
CA GLU A 345 -26.08 -0.50 0.80
C GLU A 345 -25.00 0.57 1.05
N HIS A 346 -23.77 0.17 1.33
CA HIS A 346 -22.62 1.07 1.51
C HIS A 346 -21.75 1.32 0.26
N SER A 347 -22.36 1.21 -0.93
CA SER A 347 -21.85 1.72 -2.21
C SER A 347 -20.58 1.09 -2.80
N TRP A 348 -20.07 -0.03 -2.26
CA TRP A 348 -18.81 -0.62 -2.75
C TRP A 348 -18.95 -1.73 -3.81
N ILE A 349 -20.15 -2.28 -4.01
CA ILE A 349 -20.52 -3.13 -5.17
C ILE A 349 -21.72 -2.54 -5.90
N SER A 350 -21.68 -2.57 -7.23
CA SER A 350 -22.81 -2.21 -8.09
C SER A 350 -22.84 -3.03 -9.37
N GLY A 351 -24.05 -3.40 -9.82
CA GLY A 351 -24.28 -4.20 -11.01
C GLY A 351 -25.03 -3.41 -12.09
N TYR A 352 -24.67 -3.63 -13.36
CA TYR A 352 -25.21 -2.91 -14.51
C TYR A 352 -25.45 -3.84 -15.71
N PHE A 353 -26.32 -3.41 -16.61
CA PHE A 353 -26.44 -3.97 -17.97
C PHE A 353 -26.04 -2.91 -18.98
N LEU A 354 -25.20 -3.29 -19.95
CA LEU A 354 -24.89 -2.39 -21.04
C LEU A 354 -26.10 -2.27 -21.98
N ASN A 355 -26.21 -1.09 -22.60
CA ASN A 355 -27.28 -0.75 -23.53
C ASN A 355 -26.72 -0.67 -24.95
N GLY A 356 -27.55 -1.01 -25.94
CA GLY A 356 -27.22 -0.97 -27.35
C GLY A 356 -27.12 -2.38 -27.93
N SER A 357 -27.54 -2.56 -29.18
CA SER A 357 -27.71 -3.88 -29.79
C SER A 357 -26.43 -4.74 -29.83
N GLU A 358 -25.26 -4.11 -29.75
CA GLU A 358 -23.96 -4.77 -29.75
C GLU A 358 -23.55 -5.28 -28.34
N TYR A 359 -24.22 -4.80 -27.29
CA TYR A 359 -23.91 -5.09 -25.88
C TYR A 359 -25.09 -5.72 -25.11
N ASP A 360 -26.17 -6.09 -25.80
CA ASP A 360 -27.39 -6.64 -25.18
C ASP A 360 -27.14 -7.92 -24.37
N ASP A 361 -26.03 -8.63 -24.62
CA ASP A 361 -25.61 -9.82 -23.88
C ASP A 361 -24.55 -9.56 -22.78
N VAL A 362 -24.18 -8.30 -22.53
CA VAL A 362 -23.14 -7.91 -21.57
C VAL A 362 -23.73 -7.38 -20.26
N ALA A 363 -23.23 -7.90 -19.14
CA ALA A 363 -23.43 -7.39 -17.79
C ALA A 363 -22.11 -6.89 -17.19
N VAL A 364 -22.19 -5.95 -16.25
CA VAL A 364 -21.02 -5.39 -15.56
C VAL A 364 -21.24 -5.50 -14.06
N LEU A 365 -20.24 -6.01 -13.34
CA LEU A 365 -20.17 -5.98 -11.89
C LEU A 365 -18.98 -5.10 -11.49
N ALA A 366 -19.25 -3.92 -10.97
CA ALA A 366 -18.24 -3.00 -10.47
C ALA A 366 -18.05 -3.22 -8.96
N ILE A 367 -16.81 -3.53 -8.58
CA ILE A 367 -16.36 -3.81 -7.21
C ILE A 367 -15.23 -2.83 -6.93
N LEU A 368 -15.58 -1.66 -6.42
CA LEU A 368 -14.62 -0.56 -6.27
C LEU A 368 -13.83 -0.63 -4.95
N SER A 369 -14.23 -1.52 -4.04
CA SER A 369 -13.55 -1.84 -2.78
C SER A 369 -14.04 -3.22 -2.28
N PHE A 370 -13.44 -3.77 -1.22
CA PHE A 370 -13.99 -4.88 -0.42
C PHE A 370 -14.35 -4.44 1.01
N SER A 371 -14.41 -3.15 1.25
CA SER A 371 -14.90 -2.54 2.48
C SER A 371 -15.56 -1.19 2.19
N PRO A 372 -16.50 -0.74 3.03
CA PRO A 372 -17.14 0.56 2.84
C PRO A 372 -16.14 1.70 3.07
N TRP A 373 -16.06 2.65 2.12
CA TRP A 373 -15.27 3.88 2.27
C TRP A 373 -16.06 5.07 2.83
N ILE A 374 -17.38 4.92 2.96
CA ILE A 374 -18.27 5.97 3.48
C ILE A 374 -18.51 5.87 4.99
N ILE A 375 -17.98 4.81 5.62
CA ILE A 375 -18.09 4.56 7.06
C ILE A 375 -16.66 4.51 7.64
N PRO A 376 -16.40 5.14 8.79
CA PRO A 376 -15.11 4.97 9.46
C PRO A 376 -14.83 3.50 9.76
N GLU A 377 -13.62 3.06 9.48
CA GLU A 377 -13.09 1.71 9.73
C GLU A 377 -13.53 1.13 11.09
N SER A 378 -13.35 1.92 12.17
CA SER A 378 -13.73 1.55 13.54
C SER A 378 -15.24 1.30 13.77
N GLN A 379 -16.09 1.62 12.80
CA GLN A 379 -17.55 1.46 12.85
C GLN A 379 -18.07 0.41 11.85
N VAL A 380 -17.18 -0.20 11.06
CA VAL A 380 -17.57 -1.22 10.08
C VAL A 380 -18.10 -2.46 10.79
N ASN A 381 -19.32 -2.87 10.42
CA ASN A 381 -19.88 -4.16 10.83
C ASN A 381 -19.59 -5.19 9.74
N ALA A 382 -18.45 -5.86 9.82
CA ALA A 382 -18.02 -6.78 8.77
C ALA A 382 -19.02 -7.92 8.50
N THR A 383 -19.72 -8.43 9.51
CA THR A 383 -20.76 -9.46 9.28
C THR A 383 -21.85 -8.93 8.36
N PHE A 384 -22.35 -7.72 8.63
CA PHE A 384 -23.32 -7.07 7.76
C PHE A 384 -22.77 -6.86 6.35
N GLU A 385 -21.57 -6.31 6.21
CA GLU A 385 -20.96 -6.06 4.89
C GLU A 385 -20.82 -7.34 4.05
N ILE A 386 -20.40 -8.44 4.67
CA ILE A 386 -20.22 -9.73 3.98
C ILE A 386 -21.57 -10.30 3.54
N GLU A 387 -22.59 -10.24 4.40
CA GLU A 387 -23.94 -10.71 4.07
C GLU A 387 -24.61 -9.86 2.98
N GLU A 388 -24.42 -8.54 3.03
CA GLU A 388 -24.98 -7.59 2.08
C GLU A 388 -24.30 -7.67 0.71
N ALA A 389 -22.98 -7.91 0.68
CA ALA A 389 -22.25 -8.25 -0.55
C ALA A 389 -22.79 -9.53 -1.18
N ALA A 390 -22.98 -10.57 -0.37
CA ALA A 390 -23.53 -11.83 -0.84
C ALA A 390 -24.93 -11.64 -1.43
N ARG A 391 -25.81 -10.89 -0.75
CA ARG A 391 -27.16 -10.58 -1.23
C ARG A 391 -27.11 -9.81 -2.55
N THR A 392 -26.29 -8.76 -2.62
CA THR A 392 -26.20 -7.86 -3.78
C THR A 392 -25.76 -8.61 -5.03
N VAL A 393 -24.73 -9.46 -4.91
CA VAL A 393 -24.17 -10.16 -6.07
C VAL A 393 -25.07 -11.32 -6.48
N ALA A 394 -25.68 -12.04 -5.53
CA ALA A 394 -26.67 -13.07 -5.87
C ALA A 394 -27.87 -12.46 -6.62
N ASP A 395 -28.36 -11.29 -6.20
CA ASP A 395 -29.43 -10.57 -6.88
C ASP A 395 -29.01 -10.13 -8.29
N PHE A 396 -27.79 -9.60 -8.45
CA PHE A 396 -27.23 -9.24 -9.75
C PHE A 396 -27.14 -10.45 -10.70
N LEU A 397 -26.55 -11.57 -10.23
CA LEU A 397 -26.37 -12.78 -11.02
C LEU A 397 -27.71 -13.37 -11.48
N ARG A 398 -28.71 -13.39 -10.58
CA ARG A 398 -30.08 -13.81 -10.92
C ARG A 398 -30.70 -12.91 -11.99
N LYS A 399 -30.64 -11.58 -11.81
CA LYS A 399 -31.13 -10.62 -12.80
C LYS A 399 -30.42 -10.76 -14.14
N ALA A 400 -29.12 -11.02 -14.14
CA ALA A 400 -28.34 -11.22 -15.36
C ALA A 400 -28.77 -12.50 -16.09
N LYS A 401 -28.98 -13.60 -15.36
CA LYS A 401 -29.52 -14.86 -15.90
C LYS A 401 -30.91 -14.64 -16.50
N ASP A 402 -31.81 -13.98 -15.78
CA ASP A 402 -33.18 -13.69 -16.21
C ASP A 402 -33.22 -12.77 -17.45
N ALA A 403 -32.31 -11.80 -17.52
CA ALA A 403 -32.15 -10.91 -18.67
C ALA A 403 -31.39 -11.54 -19.85
N GLY A 404 -30.99 -12.82 -19.75
CA GLY A 404 -30.32 -13.55 -20.82
C GLY A 404 -28.89 -13.12 -21.10
N LYS A 405 -28.23 -12.42 -20.15
CA LYS A 405 -26.84 -11.97 -20.29
C LYS A 405 -25.89 -13.17 -20.39
N LYS A 406 -24.85 -13.03 -21.20
CA LYS A 406 -23.89 -14.09 -21.54
C LYS A 406 -22.45 -13.74 -21.20
N LYS A 407 -22.13 -12.45 -21.12
CA LYS A 407 -20.79 -11.93 -20.86
C LYS A 407 -20.78 -11.08 -19.60
N LEU A 408 -19.71 -11.16 -18.84
CA LEU A 408 -19.52 -10.41 -17.61
C LEU A 408 -18.22 -9.62 -17.66
N ILE A 409 -18.33 -8.31 -17.48
CA ILE A 409 -17.19 -7.45 -17.14
C ILE A 409 -17.15 -7.33 -15.62
N ILE A 410 -15.98 -7.56 -15.04
CA ILE A 410 -15.70 -7.37 -13.62
C ILE A 410 -14.78 -6.15 -13.51
N ASP A 411 -15.31 -5.03 -13.02
CA ASP A 411 -14.58 -3.77 -12.91
C ASP A 411 -14.04 -3.60 -11.48
N VAL A 412 -12.71 -3.64 -11.34
CA VAL A 412 -12.00 -3.52 -10.06
C VAL A 412 -11.07 -2.30 -10.02
N GLN A 413 -11.29 -1.32 -10.90
CA GLN A 413 -10.50 -0.09 -10.91
C GLN A 413 -10.54 0.61 -9.54
N GLY A 414 -9.38 1.08 -9.08
CA GLY A 414 -9.25 1.80 -7.80
C GLY A 414 -9.53 0.96 -6.55
N ASN A 415 -9.60 -0.37 -6.65
CA ASN A 415 -9.94 -1.25 -5.53
C ASN A 415 -8.72 -1.55 -4.64
N GLY A 416 -8.66 -0.90 -3.47
CA GLY A 416 -7.59 -1.09 -2.49
C GLY A 416 -7.69 -2.34 -1.62
N GLY A 417 -8.75 -3.14 -1.76
CA GLY A 417 -9.03 -4.31 -0.93
C GLY A 417 -10.02 -4.02 0.19
N GLY A 418 -9.90 -4.72 1.33
CA GLY A 418 -10.87 -4.69 2.42
C GLY A 418 -11.08 -6.07 3.03
N LEU A 419 -12.32 -6.42 3.35
CA LEU A 419 -12.66 -7.66 4.06
C LEU A 419 -12.34 -8.90 3.22
N ILE A 420 -11.31 -9.66 3.62
CA ILE A 420 -10.82 -10.87 2.91
C ILE A 420 -11.96 -11.85 2.60
N SER A 421 -12.86 -12.04 3.55
CA SER A 421 -13.97 -12.98 3.41
C SER A 421 -14.97 -12.57 2.35
N ALA A 422 -15.17 -11.26 2.12
CA ALA A 422 -15.98 -10.78 1.00
C ALA A 422 -15.34 -11.15 -0.35
N GLY A 423 -14.01 -11.17 -0.46
CA GLY A 423 -13.29 -11.65 -1.64
C GLY A 423 -13.58 -13.12 -1.94
N TYR A 424 -13.42 -14.00 -0.95
CA TYR A 424 -13.72 -15.43 -1.11
C TYR A 424 -15.21 -15.70 -1.35
N GLN A 425 -16.08 -14.95 -0.67
CA GLN A 425 -17.53 -14.98 -0.85
C GLN A 425 -17.90 -14.71 -2.31
N LEU A 426 -17.34 -13.64 -2.88
CA LEU A 426 -17.63 -13.21 -4.24
C LEU A 426 -17.09 -14.19 -5.28
N TYR A 427 -15.86 -14.67 -5.08
CA TYR A 427 -15.29 -15.73 -5.92
C TYR A 427 -16.17 -16.99 -5.91
N ASN A 428 -16.65 -17.41 -4.74
CA ASN A 428 -17.52 -18.56 -4.62
C ASN A 428 -18.90 -18.36 -5.29
N GLN A 429 -19.43 -17.13 -5.38
CA GLN A 429 -20.65 -16.88 -6.15
C GLN A 429 -20.46 -16.99 -7.66
N LEU A 430 -19.29 -16.62 -8.17
CA LEU A 430 -18.95 -16.78 -9.58
C LEU A 430 -18.65 -18.24 -9.93
N PHE A 431 -18.05 -18.99 -8.99
CA PHE A 431 -17.67 -20.40 -9.15
C PHE A 431 -18.17 -21.29 -8.00
N PRO A 432 -19.50 -21.49 -7.88
CA PRO A 432 -20.13 -22.18 -6.75
C PRO A 432 -19.74 -23.65 -6.60
N GLN A 433 -19.20 -24.27 -7.66
CA GLN A 433 -18.83 -25.69 -7.69
C GLN A 433 -17.37 -25.96 -7.31
N VAL A 434 -16.57 -24.94 -7.02
CA VAL A 434 -15.16 -25.10 -6.62
C VAL A 434 -15.10 -25.65 -5.19
N ALA A 435 -14.59 -26.87 -5.05
CA ALA A 435 -14.44 -27.53 -3.76
C ALA A 435 -13.19 -27.09 -2.98
N ASP A 436 -12.11 -26.71 -3.66
CA ASP A 436 -10.85 -26.26 -3.05
C ASP A 436 -10.46 -24.88 -3.56
N ILE A 437 -10.81 -23.85 -2.79
CA ILE A 437 -10.36 -22.47 -3.03
C ILE A 437 -8.90 -22.37 -2.61
N TRP A 438 -8.03 -21.93 -3.52
CA TRP A 438 -6.62 -21.72 -3.17
C TRP A 438 -6.45 -20.46 -2.32
N ASP A 439 -5.74 -20.59 -1.21
CA ASP A 439 -5.51 -19.57 -0.19
C ASP A 439 -4.16 -19.81 0.51
N GLY A 440 -3.20 -20.34 -0.25
CA GLY A 440 -1.87 -20.65 0.25
C GLY A 440 -1.12 -19.40 0.67
N THR A 441 -0.72 -19.37 1.93
CA THR A 441 -0.03 -18.24 2.53
C THR A 441 1.13 -18.69 3.42
N ARG A 442 2.04 -17.77 3.75
CA ARG A 442 3.08 -18.01 4.77
C ARG A 442 3.37 -16.76 5.59
N LEU A 443 3.88 -16.97 6.79
CA LEU A 443 4.46 -15.93 7.64
C LEU A 443 5.99 -15.96 7.50
N ARG A 444 6.64 -14.83 7.75
CA ARG A 444 8.09 -14.79 7.91
C ARG A 444 8.48 -15.44 9.23
N ALA A 445 9.36 -16.42 9.16
CA ALA A 445 9.89 -17.08 10.34
C ALA A 445 10.98 -16.22 10.97
N ASN A 446 10.80 -15.88 12.25
CA ASN A 446 11.75 -15.13 13.04
C ASN A 446 11.74 -15.61 14.50
N GLU A 447 12.77 -15.23 15.26
CA GLU A 447 12.98 -15.65 16.65
C GLU A 447 11.81 -15.28 17.56
N ALA A 448 11.26 -14.06 17.42
CA ALA A 448 10.15 -13.59 18.23
C ALA A 448 8.88 -14.41 17.98
N LEU A 449 8.54 -14.66 16.70
CA LEU A 449 7.40 -15.48 16.32
C LEU A 449 7.54 -16.91 16.86
N GLU A 450 8.73 -17.50 16.79
CA GLU A 450 8.98 -18.85 17.31
C GLU A 450 8.77 -18.92 18.83
N ALA A 451 9.39 -17.99 19.56
CA ALA A 451 9.29 -17.94 21.02
C ALA A 451 7.86 -17.69 21.49
N LEU A 452 7.17 -16.71 20.88
CA LEU A 452 5.79 -16.38 21.22
C LEU A 452 4.85 -17.55 20.93
N GLY A 453 4.97 -18.20 19.79
CA GLY A 453 4.08 -19.30 19.42
C GLY A 453 4.26 -20.56 20.28
N LYS A 454 5.51 -20.94 20.58
CA LYS A 454 5.80 -22.05 21.50
C LYS A 454 5.31 -21.76 22.92
N THR A 455 5.56 -20.57 23.44
CA THR A 455 5.05 -20.19 24.77
C THR A 455 3.53 -20.11 24.79
N ALA A 456 2.89 -19.64 23.70
CA ALA A 456 1.44 -19.63 23.61
C ALA A 456 0.85 -21.04 23.61
N GLU A 457 1.44 -21.98 22.88
CA GLU A 457 1.03 -23.40 22.87
C GLU A 457 1.06 -24.00 24.28
N GLU A 458 2.11 -23.71 25.05
CA GLU A 458 2.33 -24.28 26.37
C GLU A 458 1.55 -23.57 27.49
N SER A 459 1.25 -22.28 27.34
CA SER A 459 0.76 -21.45 28.46
C SER A 459 -0.38 -20.48 28.14
N SER A 460 -0.58 -20.09 26.87
CA SER A 460 -1.60 -19.10 26.48
C SER A 460 -2.58 -19.67 25.44
N LYS A 461 -3.48 -20.53 25.90
CA LYS A 461 -4.43 -21.25 25.03
C LYS A 461 -5.28 -20.32 24.16
N ILE A 462 -5.75 -19.18 24.70
CA ILE A 462 -6.58 -18.23 23.95
C ILE A 462 -5.81 -17.57 22.80
N VAL A 463 -4.53 -17.23 23.01
CA VAL A 463 -3.68 -16.66 21.96
C VAL A 463 -3.32 -17.74 20.95
N TYR A 464 -2.94 -18.93 21.42
CA TYR A 464 -2.62 -20.06 20.55
C TYR A 464 -3.79 -20.47 19.65
N GLU A 465 -5.00 -20.60 20.19
CA GLU A 465 -6.22 -20.87 19.40
C GLU A 465 -6.49 -19.76 18.38
N GLY A 466 -6.18 -18.49 18.71
CA GLY A 466 -6.24 -17.38 17.76
C GLY A 466 -5.21 -17.48 16.62
N LEU A 467 -4.00 -17.96 16.93
CA LEU A 467 -2.92 -18.13 15.94
C LEU A 467 -3.15 -19.32 15.01
N ILE A 468 -3.57 -20.48 15.54
CA ILE A 468 -3.63 -21.75 14.80
C ILE A 468 -5.05 -22.19 14.42
N GLY A 469 -6.07 -21.77 15.16
CA GLY A 469 -7.38 -22.46 15.16
C GLY A 469 -8.10 -22.45 13.81
N SER A 470 -7.83 -21.43 13.00
CA SER A 470 -8.41 -21.25 11.66
C SER A 470 -7.47 -21.67 10.52
N LEU A 471 -6.32 -22.27 10.83
CA LEU A 471 -5.28 -22.64 9.88
C LEU A 471 -5.16 -24.15 9.73
N LEU A 472 -4.87 -24.57 8.51
CA LEU A 472 -4.65 -25.94 8.07
C LEU A 472 -3.36 -26.02 7.27
N ASP A 473 -2.80 -27.22 7.15
CA ASP A 473 -1.64 -27.50 6.31
C ASP A 473 -1.98 -27.41 4.80
N ALA A 474 -0.98 -27.60 3.95
CA ALA A 474 -1.13 -27.59 2.49
C ALA A 474 -2.22 -28.55 1.96
N ASP A 475 -2.45 -29.67 2.65
CA ASP A 475 -3.43 -30.72 2.34
C ASP A 475 -4.80 -30.48 3.01
N ARG A 476 -5.00 -29.34 3.68
CA ARG A 476 -6.19 -29.01 4.49
C ARG A 476 -6.39 -29.91 5.71
N LYS A 477 -5.32 -30.42 6.33
CA LYS A 477 -5.38 -31.12 7.61
C LYS A 477 -5.02 -30.17 8.76
N PRO A 478 -5.60 -30.36 9.95
CA PRO A 478 -5.15 -29.62 11.13
C PRO A 478 -3.68 -29.89 11.43
N PHE A 479 -2.94 -28.85 11.80
CA PHE A 479 -1.59 -28.98 12.32
C PHE A 479 -1.58 -29.75 13.65
N LYS A 480 -0.52 -30.51 13.91
CA LYS A 480 -0.37 -31.28 15.16
C LYS A 480 0.03 -30.41 16.36
N GLY A 481 0.65 -29.28 16.11
CA GLY A 481 1.21 -28.36 17.09
C GLY A 481 1.99 -27.23 16.41
N TRP A 482 2.60 -26.37 17.21
CA TRP A 482 3.33 -25.19 16.72
C TRP A 482 4.49 -25.56 15.78
N ASP A 483 5.29 -26.56 16.15
CA ASP A 483 6.44 -27.01 15.34
C ASP A 483 6.03 -27.50 13.94
N ASP A 484 4.83 -28.08 13.81
CA ASP A 484 4.28 -28.57 12.54
C ASP A 484 3.80 -27.41 11.64
N LEU A 485 3.41 -26.28 12.23
CA LEU A 485 3.04 -25.05 11.52
C LEU A 485 4.27 -24.20 11.17
N TYR A 486 5.13 -23.96 12.15
CA TYR A 486 6.21 -22.98 12.08
C TYR A 486 7.29 -23.36 11.05
N GLY A 487 7.53 -24.65 10.81
CA GLY A 487 8.71 -25.05 10.03
C GLY A 487 9.98 -24.62 10.78
N PRO A 488 10.87 -23.79 10.25
CA PRO A 488 10.72 -23.04 9.02
C PRO A 488 11.18 -23.81 7.79
N GLU A 489 10.65 -23.43 6.64
CA GLU A 489 11.17 -23.79 5.32
C GLU A 489 12.06 -22.65 4.80
N PHE A 490 13.11 -23.02 4.07
CA PHE A 490 13.90 -22.06 3.30
C PHE A 490 13.41 -22.05 1.86
N VAL A 491 12.67 -21.01 1.47
CA VAL A 491 11.97 -20.91 0.18
C VAL A 491 12.36 -19.61 -0.50
N ALA A 492 12.93 -19.69 -1.71
CA ALA A 492 13.33 -18.52 -2.49
C ALA A 492 14.09 -17.46 -1.66
N ASP A 493 15.16 -17.91 -0.99
CA ASP A 493 16.02 -17.10 -0.10
C ASP A 493 15.34 -16.49 1.15
N GLN A 494 14.17 -17.01 1.53
CA GLN A 494 13.42 -16.57 2.72
C GLN A 494 13.31 -17.69 3.76
N ASN A 495 13.33 -17.33 5.04
CA ASN A 495 12.89 -18.20 6.12
C ASN A 495 11.40 -17.96 6.39
N VAL A 496 10.57 -18.96 6.14
CA VAL A 496 9.11 -18.84 6.20
C VAL A 496 8.49 -20.05 6.86
N THR A 497 7.24 -19.93 7.30
CA THR A 497 6.49 -21.07 7.84
C THR A 497 6.19 -22.13 6.78
N ASN A 498 5.68 -23.29 7.19
CA ASN A 498 5.01 -24.18 6.23
C ASN A 498 3.80 -23.45 5.57
N ILE A 499 3.32 -23.96 4.43
CA ILE A 499 2.08 -23.43 3.81
C ILE A 499 0.95 -23.43 4.83
N LEU A 500 0.32 -22.26 4.97
CA LEU A 500 -0.88 -22.05 5.77
C LEU A 500 -2.07 -21.91 4.81
N ARG A 501 -3.08 -22.75 5.01
CA ARG A 501 -4.39 -22.70 4.33
C ARG A 501 -5.43 -22.30 5.36
N TYR A 502 -6.43 -21.51 4.98
CA TYR A 502 -7.54 -21.26 5.88
C TYR A 502 -8.50 -22.45 5.94
N ASN A 503 -9.04 -22.69 7.14
CA ASN A 503 -10.24 -23.48 7.30
C ASN A 503 -11.42 -22.70 6.73
N GLN A 504 -11.83 -23.03 5.50
CA GLN A 504 -12.82 -22.28 4.73
C GLN A 504 -14.20 -22.19 5.42
N SER A 505 -14.53 -23.14 6.30
CA SER A 505 -15.75 -23.08 7.11
C SER A 505 -15.69 -22.02 8.23
N GLU A 506 -14.49 -21.53 8.56
CA GLU A 506 -14.22 -20.53 9.59
C GLU A 506 -13.82 -19.16 9.03
N VAL A 507 -13.59 -19.04 7.71
CA VAL A 507 -13.34 -17.77 7.02
C VAL A 507 -14.58 -16.87 7.04
N GLY A 508 -15.76 -17.37 7.42
CA GLY A 508 -16.90 -16.49 7.71
C GLY A 508 -17.57 -15.91 6.48
N TYR A 509 -17.72 -16.69 5.41
CA TYR A 509 -18.58 -16.36 4.27
C TYR A 509 -19.64 -17.43 4.02
N ILE A 510 -20.71 -17.06 3.32
CA ILE A 510 -21.82 -17.95 2.98
C ILE A 510 -21.57 -18.55 1.58
N PRO A 511 -21.36 -19.88 1.46
CA PRO A 511 -21.21 -20.51 0.16
C PRO A 511 -22.49 -20.38 -0.68
N SER A 512 -22.32 -20.03 -1.94
CA SER A 512 -23.41 -19.98 -2.91
C SER A 512 -23.96 -21.38 -3.16
N ARG A 513 -25.29 -21.46 -3.31
CA ARG A 513 -26.01 -22.68 -3.71
C ARG A 513 -26.65 -22.55 -5.10
N GLU A 514 -26.42 -21.43 -5.76
CA GLU A 514 -26.95 -21.12 -7.08
C GLU A 514 -26.11 -21.76 -8.19
N ASP A 515 -26.69 -21.87 -9.38
CA ASP A 515 -25.94 -22.28 -10.57
C ASP A 515 -24.95 -21.19 -10.99
N GLN A 516 -23.81 -21.60 -11.54
CA GLN A 516 -22.89 -20.68 -12.21
C GLN A 516 -23.58 -20.00 -13.41
N VAL A 517 -23.54 -18.67 -13.46
CA VAL A 517 -24.25 -17.87 -14.48
C VAL A 517 -23.41 -17.63 -15.75
N PHE A 518 -22.11 -17.37 -15.58
CA PHE A 518 -21.19 -17.09 -16.67
C PHE A 518 -20.06 -18.12 -16.66
N SER A 519 -19.60 -18.55 -17.83
CA SER A 519 -18.39 -19.37 -17.95
C SER A 519 -17.13 -18.49 -17.96
N PRO A 520 -15.96 -19.00 -17.50
CA PRO A 520 -14.72 -18.21 -17.41
C PRO A 520 -14.34 -17.47 -18.70
N GLU A 521 -14.50 -18.12 -19.85
CA GLU A 521 -14.17 -17.55 -21.16
C GLU A 521 -15.05 -16.34 -21.55
N ASN A 522 -16.21 -16.21 -20.91
CA ASN A 522 -17.14 -15.10 -21.07
C ASN A 522 -17.02 -14.06 -19.94
N MET A 523 -15.97 -14.13 -19.13
CA MET A 523 -15.62 -13.12 -18.14
C MET A 523 -14.38 -12.35 -18.57
N VAL A 524 -14.31 -11.07 -18.20
CA VAL A 524 -13.09 -10.25 -18.30
C VAL A 524 -13.01 -9.31 -17.11
N VAL A 525 -11.82 -9.19 -16.51
CA VAL A 525 -11.54 -8.21 -15.45
C VAL A 525 -10.97 -6.94 -16.10
N VAL A 526 -11.51 -5.78 -15.74
CA VAL A 526 -10.93 -4.47 -16.09
C VAL A 526 -10.42 -3.78 -14.82
N THR A 527 -9.21 -3.24 -14.91
CA THR A 527 -8.43 -2.74 -13.76
C THR A 527 -7.55 -1.57 -14.19
N ASP A 528 -7.20 -0.69 -13.26
CA ASP A 528 -6.18 0.36 -13.43
C ASP A 528 -4.83 -0.05 -12.80
N GLY A 529 -4.65 -1.34 -12.52
CA GLY A 529 -3.50 -1.90 -11.82
C GLY A 529 -3.52 -1.66 -10.31
N GLY A 530 -4.42 -0.81 -9.79
CA GLY A 530 -4.48 -0.44 -8.37
C GLY A 530 -5.06 -1.52 -7.44
N CYS A 531 -5.48 -2.66 -8.00
CA CYS A 531 -6.00 -3.80 -7.26
C CYS A 531 -5.01 -4.26 -6.17
N ALA A 532 -5.39 -4.11 -4.89
CA ALA A 532 -4.57 -4.39 -3.72
C ALA A 532 -5.31 -5.22 -2.65
N SER A 533 -4.54 -5.87 -1.77
CA SER A 533 -5.02 -6.71 -0.67
C SER A 533 -6.08 -7.71 -1.12
N THR A 534 -7.28 -7.73 -0.53
CA THR A 534 -8.36 -8.64 -0.92
C THR A 534 -8.70 -8.65 -2.42
N CYS A 535 -8.51 -7.52 -3.12
CA CYS A 535 -8.69 -7.49 -4.57
C CYS A 535 -7.70 -8.41 -5.30
N THR A 536 -6.45 -8.52 -4.82
CA THR A 536 -5.42 -9.38 -5.44
C THR A 536 -5.77 -10.84 -5.26
N ILE A 537 -6.28 -11.23 -4.09
CA ILE A 537 -6.78 -12.59 -3.81
C ILE A 537 -7.93 -12.92 -4.77
N PHE A 538 -8.95 -12.05 -4.84
CA PHE A 538 -10.09 -12.25 -5.72
C PHE A 538 -9.68 -12.34 -7.18
N THR A 539 -8.94 -11.35 -7.69
CA THR A 539 -8.51 -11.29 -9.10
C THR A 539 -7.55 -12.43 -9.45
N GLY A 540 -6.59 -12.72 -8.57
CA GLY A 540 -5.64 -13.82 -8.73
C GLY A 540 -6.34 -15.17 -8.83
N LEU A 541 -7.38 -15.42 -8.04
CA LEU A 541 -8.21 -16.63 -8.16
C LEU A 541 -8.93 -16.71 -9.51
N LEU A 542 -9.50 -15.61 -10.02
CA LEU A 542 -10.15 -15.59 -11.34
C LEU A 542 -9.15 -15.93 -12.46
N VAL A 543 -7.97 -15.31 -12.41
CA VAL A 543 -6.96 -15.45 -13.46
C VAL A 543 -6.24 -16.79 -13.38
N ARG A 544 -5.69 -17.15 -12.22
CA ARG A 544 -4.76 -18.29 -12.07
C ARG A 544 -5.48 -19.63 -11.97
N GLU A 545 -6.69 -19.67 -11.41
CA GLU A 545 -7.47 -20.91 -11.27
C GLU A 545 -8.48 -21.13 -12.40
N HIS A 546 -8.95 -20.07 -13.08
CA HIS A 546 -9.98 -20.18 -14.13
C HIS A 546 -9.60 -19.58 -15.49
N GLY A 547 -8.47 -18.89 -15.61
CA GLY A 547 -8.03 -18.30 -16.87
C GLY A 547 -8.88 -17.10 -17.32
N VAL A 548 -9.54 -16.40 -16.40
CA VAL A 548 -10.29 -15.18 -16.73
C VAL A 548 -9.33 -14.13 -17.26
N ARG A 549 -9.62 -13.55 -18.43
CA ARG A 549 -8.77 -12.55 -19.09
C ARG A 549 -8.82 -11.22 -18.37
N THR A 550 -7.74 -10.44 -18.47
CA THR A 550 -7.60 -9.12 -17.83
C THR A 550 -7.27 -8.02 -18.84
N ILE A 551 -7.83 -6.82 -18.60
CA ILE A 551 -7.53 -5.59 -19.34
C ILE A 551 -7.06 -4.53 -18.34
N ALA A 552 -5.80 -4.11 -18.44
CA ALA A 552 -5.22 -3.05 -17.62
C ALA A 552 -5.31 -1.68 -18.33
N LEU A 553 -5.74 -0.65 -17.60
CA LEU A 553 -5.94 0.70 -18.11
C LEU A 553 -4.87 1.66 -17.60
N GLY A 554 -4.34 2.51 -18.48
CA GLY A 554 -3.44 3.59 -18.13
C GLY A 554 -1.97 3.17 -18.03
N GLY A 555 -1.29 3.65 -16.99
CA GLY A 555 0.13 3.51 -16.73
C GLY A 555 0.99 4.60 -17.37
N ARG A 556 2.32 4.44 -17.29
CA ARG A 556 3.30 5.32 -17.94
C ARG A 556 3.13 5.28 -19.47
N PRO A 557 3.44 6.34 -20.22
CA PRO A 557 3.27 6.38 -21.67
C PRO A 557 4.28 5.46 -22.40
N LEU A 558 4.02 4.15 -22.37
CA LEU A 558 4.87 3.08 -22.89
C LEU A 558 4.08 2.11 -23.77
N ASN A 559 4.65 1.74 -24.91
CA ASN A 559 4.14 0.63 -25.74
C ASN A 559 4.69 -0.70 -25.20
N ALA A 560 4.12 -1.15 -24.08
CA ALA A 560 4.46 -2.39 -23.40
C ALA A 560 3.28 -2.85 -22.53
N ALA A 561 3.32 -4.09 -22.05
CA ALA A 561 2.37 -4.60 -21.09
C ALA A 561 2.37 -3.82 -19.76
N MET A 562 1.30 -4.01 -19.00
CA MET A 562 1.08 -3.54 -17.64
C MET A 562 0.47 -4.70 -16.85
N GLN A 563 0.75 -4.81 -15.56
CA GLN A 563 0.15 -5.85 -14.73
C GLN A 563 -1.32 -5.53 -14.42
N ALA A 564 -2.16 -6.56 -14.37
CA ALA A 564 -3.56 -6.40 -13.95
C ALA A 564 -3.67 -6.12 -12.44
N VAL A 565 -2.79 -6.76 -11.67
CA VAL A 565 -2.61 -6.59 -10.24
C VAL A 565 -1.25 -5.95 -10.04
N GLY A 566 -1.24 -4.70 -9.58
CA GLY A 566 -0.03 -3.93 -9.32
C GLY A 566 -0.03 -3.25 -7.95
N GLY A 567 -1.09 -3.42 -7.17
CA GLY A 567 -1.16 -3.06 -5.77
C GLY A 567 -0.42 -4.05 -4.88
N VAL A 568 -0.69 -4.00 -3.58
CA VAL A 568 -0.01 -4.84 -2.57
C VAL A 568 -0.65 -6.23 -2.54
N GLU A 569 0.12 -7.30 -2.76
CA GLU A 569 -0.39 -8.68 -2.75
C GLU A 569 -0.28 -9.39 -1.38
N GLY A 570 -0.11 -8.63 -0.30
CA GLY A 570 -0.19 -9.12 1.08
C GLY A 570 -1.57 -9.69 1.42
N ALA A 571 -1.60 -10.83 2.10
CA ALA A 571 -2.80 -11.59 2.44
C ALA A 571 -3.31 -11.36 3.87
N GLN A 572 -2.58 -10.62 4.71
CA GLN A 572 -3.05 -10.22 6.03
C GLN A 572 -2.25 -9.02 6.56
N VAL A 573 -2.95 -8.01 7.08
CA VAL A 573 -2.36 -6.90 7.83
C VAL A 573 -2.39 -7.23 9.31
N LEU A 574 -1.38 -6.78 10.04
CA LEU A 574 -1.39 -6.75 11.50
C LEU A 574 -0.82 -5.41 11.97
N ASN A 575 -1.49 -4.75 12.90
CA ASN A 575 -1.06 -3.45 13.43
C ASN A 575 -0.21 -3.59 14.71
N PHE A 576 0.49 -2.52 15.11
CA PHE A 576 1.36 -2.56 16.28
C PHE A 576 0.61 -2.88 17.59
N VAL A 577 -0.66 -2.49 17.72
CA VAL A 577 -1.48 -2.77 18.90
C VAL A 577 -1.80 -4.25 19.00
N GLU A 578 -2.18 -4.89 17.90
CA GLU A 578 -2.46 -6.33 17.84
C GLU A 578 -1.22 -7.16 18.25
N VAL A 579 -0.02 -6.79 17.77
CA VAL A 579 1.23 -7.43 18.23
C VAL A 579 1.39 -7.24 19.73
N ARG A 580 1.26 -5.99 20.21
CA ARG A 580 1.44 -5.67 21.64
C ARG A 580 0.48 -6.47 22.51
N GLU A 581 -0.79 -6.56 22.14
CA GLU A 581 -1.83 -7.24 22.92
C GLU A 581 -1.55 -8.74 23.00
N ALA A 582 -1.17 -9.37 21.89
CA ALA A 582 -0.77 -10.78 21.88
C ALA A 582 0.49 -11.01 22.76
N VAL A 583 1.53 -10.18 22.62
CA VAL A 583 2.75 -10.27 23.44
C VAL A 583 2.45 -10.05 24.92
N THR A 584 1.57 -9.11 25.25
CA THR A 584 1.16 -8.81 26.64
C THR A 584 0.43 -10.00 27.27
N GLN A 585 -0.52 -10.58 26.54
CA GLN A 585 -1.26 -11.76 27.02
C GLN A 585 -0.34 -12.97 27.20
N ILE A 586 0.52 -13.27 26.21
CA ILE A 586 1.47 -14.39 26.28
C ILE A 586 2.42 -14.21 27.48
N LYS A 587 2.97 -13.01 27.69
CA LYS A 587 3.84 -12.73 28.85
C LYS A 587 3.11 -12.94 30.18
N GLY A 588 1.88 -12.46 30.31
CA GLY A 588 1.08 -12.63 31.53
C GLY A 588 0.83 -14.10 31.85
N ASP A 589 0.37 -14.86 30.86
CA ASP A 589 0.07 -16.28 31.02
C ASP A 589 1.33 -17.11 31.30
N ALA A 590 2.45 -16.80 30.64
CA ALA A 590 3.74 -17.44 30.88
C ALA A 590 4.23 -17.25 32.32
N LEU A 591 4.06 -16.06 32.88
CA LEU A 591 4.42 -15.77 34.28
C LEU A 591 3.51 -16.50 35.28
N GLU A 592 2.21 -16.57 35.00
CA GLU A 592 1.26 -17.32 35.83
C GLU A 592 1.59 -18.82 35.88
N HIS A 593 2.08 -19.37 34.76
CA HIS A 593 2.41 -20.80 34.62
C HIS A 593 3.89 -21.15 34.88
N ASP A 594 4.73 -20.20 35.30
CA ASP A 594 6.17 -20.38 35.49
C ASP A 594 6.88 -20.94 34.21
N ASN A 595 6.46 -20.46 33.04
CA ASN A 595 6.95 -20.88 31.73
C ASN A 595 7.53 -19.72 30.90
N THR A 596 8.52 -19.05 31.46
CA THR A 596 9.13 -17.84 30.90
C THR A 596 10.35 -18.11 30.01
N ARG A 597 10.86 -19.36 30.01
CA ARG A 597 12.19 -19.70 29.48
C ARG A 597 12.45 -19.18 28.05
N LEU A 598 11.56 -19.49 27.11
CA LEU A 598 11.74 -19.09 25.70
C LEU A 598 11.66 -17.57 25.51
N LEU A 599 10.80 -16.90 26.28
CA LEU A 599 10.68 -15.44 26.25
C LEU A 599 11.90 -14.74 26.86
N VAL A 600 12.54 -15.33 27.87
CA VAL A 600 13.81 -14.84 28.43
C VAL A 600 14.96 -15.04 27.45
N GLU A 601 15.04 -16.23 26.82
CA GLU A 601 16.07 -16.54 25.82
C GLU A 601 16.00 -15.60 24.60
N SER A 602 14.78 -15.20 24.22
CA SER A 602 14.51 -14.39 23.02
C SER A 602 14.23 -12.91 23.32
N TYR A 603 14.52 -12.44 24.54
CA TYR A 603 14.05 -11.14 25.05
C TYR A 603 14.35 -9.96 24.12
N ASP A 604 15.56 -9.93 23.55
CA ASP A 604 16.03 -8.83 22.71
C ASP A 604 15.30 -8.75 21.35
N SER A 605 14.67 -9.85 20.93
CA SER A 605 13.89 -9.95 19.69
C SER A 605 12.39 -9.71 19.92
N LEU A 606 11.92 -9.68 21.19
CA LEU A 606 10.51 -9.48 21.49
C LEU A 606 10.09 -8.00 21.40
N PRO A 607 8.93 -7.71 20.80
CA PRO A 607 8.32 -6.40 20.89
C PRO A 607 8.11 -5.96 22.34
N SER A 608 8.36 -4.67 22.60
CA SER A 608 8.02 -4.06 23.89
C SER A 608 6.51 -4.08 24.11
N THR A 609 6.05 -4.07 25.36
CA THR A 609 4.62 -3.90 25.68
C THR A 609 4.28 -2.48 26.13
N ASP A 610 5.30 -1.61 26.26
CA ASP A 610 5.14 -0.22 26.67
C ASP A 610 4.74 0.68 25.49
N GLU A 611 4.30 1.91 25.76
CA GLU A 611 4.18 2.95 24.73
C GLU A 611 5.58 3.38 24.22
N PRO A 612 5.67 3.85 22.96
CA PRO A 612 6.95 4.19 22.34
C PRO A 612 7.60 5.40 23.01
N PRO A 613 8.94 5.52 22.94
CA PRO A 613 9.69 6.63 23.51
C PRO A 613 9.43 7.98 22.81
N LEU A 614 8.92 7.93 21.57
CA LEU A 614 8.42 9.06 20.78
C LEU A 614 7.07 8.72 20.17
N LEU A 615 6.23 9.74 20.00
CA LEU A 615 4.96 9.64 19.30
C LEU A 615 5.16 9.33 17.81
N PRO A 616 4.15 8.75 17.12
CA PRO A 616 2.77 8.54 17.56
C PRO A 616 2.62 7.41 18.60
N PRO A 617 1.50 7.37 19.37
CA PRO A 617 1.19 6.20 20.17
C PRO A 617 1.01 4.98 19.25
N LEU A 618 1.19 3.76 19.76
CA LEU A 618 1.13 2.55 18.91
C LEU A 618 -0.16 2.44 18.09
N ALA A 619 -1.29 2.87 18.68
CA ALA A 619 -2.60 2.89 18.02
C ALA A 619 -2.65 3.74 16.73
N GLN A 620 -1.65 4.59 16.50
CA GLN A 620 -1.52 5.46 15.34
C GLN A 620 -0.19 5.24 14.58
N ALA A 621 0.65 4.30 15.03
CA ALA A 621 1.99 4.09 14.47
C ALA A 621 1.96 3.54 13.04
N GLY A 622 1.10 2.55 12.78
CA GLY A 622 0.91 1.95 11.47
C GLY A 622 0.69 0.43 11.54
N ALA A 623 1.22 -0.31 10.56
CA ALA A 623 0.96 -1.74 10.41
C ALA A 623 2.06 -2.47 9.59
N PHE A 624 1.91 -3.78 9.48
CA PHE A 624 2.78 -4.70 8.74
C PHE A 624 1.98 -5.60 7.81
N ASN A 625 2.56 -5.95 6.66
CA ASN A 625 2.17 -7.11 5.87
C ASN A 625 2.62 -8.37 6.61
N TYR A 626 1.73 -8.92 7.44
CA TYR A 626 2.03 -10.03 8.32
C TYR A 626 2.14 -11.36 7.55
N ARG A 627 1.42 -11.50 6.43
CA ARG A 627 1.26 -12.77 5.72
C ARG A 627 1.29 -12.56 4.21
N ASN A 628 2.14 -13.31 3.53
CA ASN A 628 2.24 -13.26 2.07
C ASN A 628 1.39 -14.34 1.39
N ALA A 629 0.81 -14.00 0.23
CA ALA A 629 0.15 -14.93 -0.67
C ALA A 629 1.16 -15.66 -1.57
N TYR A 630 0.87 -16.92 -1.90
CA TYR A 630 1.66 -17.76 -2.80
C TYR A 630 0.75 -18.47 -3.78
N ALA A 631 1.01 -18.35 -5.09
CA ALA A 631 0.20 -19.05 -6.10
C ALA A 631 0.37 -20.57 -6.02
N ARG A 632 -0.70 -21.33 -6.33
CA ARG A 632 -0.70 -22.81 -6.24
C ARG A 632 0.45 -23.47 -7.00
N LYS A 633 0.75 -22.97 -8.20
CA LYS A 633 1.76 -23.52 -9.11
C LYS A 633 3.20 -23.14 -8.75
N THR A 634 3.39 -22.08 -7.99
CA THR A 634 4.71 -21.52 -7.64
C THR A 634 4.87 -21.34 -6.13
N ARG A 635 4.18 -22.19 -5.35
CA ARG A 635 4.11 -22.08 -3.89
C ARG A 635 5.45 -22.27 -3.17
N ASP A 636 6.45 -22.78 -3.88
CA ASP A 636 7.83 -22.96 -3.40
C ASP A 636 8.79 -21.91 -4.02
N GLY A 637 8.24 -20.82 -4.58
CA GLY A 637 8.95 -19.67 -5.13
C GLY A 637 8.80 -18.41 -4.26
N PHE A 638 8.88 -17.25 -4.89
CA PHE A 638 8.61 -15.97 -4.24
C PHE A 638 7.10 -15.76 -3.99
N PRO A 639 6.72 -14.96 -2.98
CA PRO A 639 5.33 -14.58 -2.80
C PRO A 639 4.84 -13.75 -3.98
N GLU A 640 3.51 -13.76 -4.21
CA GLU A 640 2.91 -13.21 -5.45
C GLU A 640 3.31 -11.75 -5.71
N GLN A 641 3.49 -10.96 -4.65
CA GLN A 641 4.03 -9.59 -4.65
C GLN A 641 5.35 -9.38 -5.42
N PHE A 642 6.17 -10.43 -5.61
CA PHE A 642 7.45 -10.35 -6.34
C PHE A 642 7.43 -11.13 -7.65
N VAL A 643 6.26 -11.63 -8.08
CA VAL A 643 6.09 -12.38 -9.32
C VAL A 643 5.44 -11.49 -10.36
N TYR A 644 6.14 -11.26 -11.47
CA TYR A 644 5.58 -10.49 -12.58
C TYR A 644 4.44 -11.22 -13.29
N GLU A 645 3.27 -10.58 -13.40
CA GLU A 645 2.12 -11.08 -14.15
C GLU A 645 1.45 -9.97 -14.98
N ALA A 646 1.73 -9.97 -16.29
CA ALA A 646 1.11 -9.04 -17.24
C ALA A 646 -0.41 -9.27 -17.38
N ALA A 647 -1.15 -8.20 -17.65
CA ALA A 647 -2.51 -8.32 -18.17
C ALA A 647 -2.52 -8.90 -19.59
N ASN A 648 -3.64 -9.51 -20.01
CA ASN A 648 -3.79 -10.02 -21.38
C ASN A 648 -3.82 -8.89 -22.43
N CYS A 649 -4.22 -7.69 -22.00
CA CYS A 649 -4.31 -6.50 -22.82
C CYS A 649 -4.08 -5.25 -21.98
N ARG A 650 -3.43 -4.25 -22.56
CA ARG A 650 -3.34 -2.90 -22.01
C ARG A 650 -4.04 -1.92 -22.92
N LEU A 651 -4.72 -0.94 -22.33
CA LEU A 651 -5.33 0.20 -23.01
C LEU A 651 -5.00 1.51 -22.27
N PHE A 652 -5.12 2.64 -22.95
CA PHE A 652 -5.03 3.98 -22.34
C PHE A 652 -6.41 4.63 -22.25
N TYR A 653 -6.60 5.49 -21.25
CA TYR A 653 -7.84 6.24 -21.09
C TYR A 653 -8.00 7.28 -22.20
N THR A 654 -9.16 7.26 -22.87
CA THR A 654 -9.59 8.35 -23.74
C THR A 654 -10.38 9.40 -22.96
N GLU A 655 -10.63 10.57 -23.56
CA GLU A 655 -11.44 11.63 -22.94
C GLU A 655 -12.78 11.11 -22.41
N GLN A 656 -13.51 10.32 -23.21
CA GLN A 656 -14.81 9.77 -22.82
C GLN A 656 -14.70 8.80 -21.64
N MET A 657 -13.63 8.01 -21.59
CA MET A 657 -13.39 7.06 -20.49
C MET A 657 -13.09 7.77 -19.16
N ILE A 658 -12.48 8.96 -19.18
CA ILE A 658 -12.21 9.73 -17.95
C ILE A 658 -13.50 10.26 -17.31
N VAL A 659 -14.52 10.59 -18.12
CA VAL A 659 -15.75 11.24 -17.64
C VAL A 659 -16.96 10.31 -17.60
N ASN A 660 -16.87 9.11 -18.17
CA ASN A 660 -17.97 8.16 -18.25
C ASN A 660 -17.49 6.71 -18.09
N PRO A 661 -17.84 6.02 -16.99
CA PRO A 661 -17.46 4.61 -16.79
C PRO A 661 -18.07 3.68 -17.84
N VAL A 662 -19.22 4.02 -18.44
CA VAL A 662 -19.82 3.20 -19.52
C VAL A 662 -18.93 3.16 -20.75
N ALA A 663 -18.20 4.25 -21.05
CA ALA A 663 -17.25 4.26 -22.16
C ALA A 663 -16.10 3.26 -21.93
N ILE A 664 -15.67 3.10 -20.68
CA ILE A 664 -14.69 2.06 -20.32
C ILE A 664 -15.28 0.68 -20.59
N TRP A 665 -16.49 0.42 -20.12
CA TRP A 665 -17.11 -0.90 -20.26
C TRP A 665 -17.40 -1.29 -21.72
N ASN A 666 -17.80 -0.33 -22.56
CA ASN A 666 -17.98 -0.56 -23.99
C ASN A 666 -16.65 -0.95 -24.66
N VAL A 667 -15.59 -0.16 -24.41
CA VAL A 667 -14.24 -0.45 -24.94
C VAL A 667 -13.73 -1.81 -24.43
N THR A 668 -13.97 -2.14 -23.17
CA THR A 668 -13.64 -3.44 -22.58
C THR A 668 -14.38 -4.57 -23.30
N ALA A 669 -15.68 -4.43 -23.57
CA ALA A 669 -16.46 -5.42 -24.30
C ALA A 669 -15.96 -5.59 -25.75
N ASP A 670 -15.70 -4.48 -26.44
CA ASP A 670 -15.18 -4.46 -27.81
C ASP A 670 -13.81 -5.12 -27.89
N THR A 671 -12.96 -4.91 -26.89
CA THR A 671 -11.63 -5.52 -26.81
C THR A 671 -11.73 -7.00 -26.49
N ALA A 672 -12.51 -7.38 -25.47
CA ALA A 672 -12.65 -8.76 -25.02
C ALA A 672 -13.33 -9.68 -26.04
N TRP A 673 -14.30 -9.16 -26.82
CA TRP A 673 -15.15 -9.97 -27.70
C TRP A 673 -15.40 -9.39 -29.10
N GLY A 674 -15.09 -8.11 -29.36
CA GLY A 674 -15.37 -7.38 -30.61
C GLY A 674 -14.17 -7.13 -31.54
N ARG A 675 -13.00 -7.73 -31.25
CA ARG A 675 -11.71 -7.52 -31.96
C ARG A 675 -11.09 -6.13 -31.79
N GLY A 676 -11.40 -5.43 -30.70
CA GLY A 676 -10.64 -4.26 -30.27
C GLY A 676 -9.16 -4.60 -30.09
N ARG A 677 -8.29 -3.63 -30.39
CA ARG A 677 -6.84 -3.80 -30.28
C ARG A 677 -6.32 -3.32 -28.94
N CYS A 678 -5.26 -3.97 -28.51
CA CYS A 678 -4.43 -3.64 -27.36
C CYS A 678 -3.30 -2.71 -27.76
N VAL A 679 -2.69 -2.05 -26.76
CA VAL A 679 -1.43 -1.33 -26.93
C VAL A 679 -0.38 -2.30 -27.50
N ARG A 680 0.39 -1.83 -28.49
CA ARG A 680 1.40 -2.65 -29.15
C ARG A 680 2.37 -3.27 -28.13
N GLY A 681 2.53 -4.58 -28.20
CA GLY A 681 3.42 -5.34 -27.31
C GLY A 681 2.84 -5.64 -25.92
N SER A 682 1.53 -5.38 -25.71
CA SER A 682 0.85 -5.73 -24.46
C SER A 682 0.03 -7.02 -24.55
N THR A 683 0.12 -7.77 -25.65
CA THR A 683 -0.65 -8.99 -25.86
C THR A 683 0.12 -9.97 -26.74
N VAL A 684 -0.26 -11.25 -26.68
CA VAL A 684 0.43 -12.33 -27.38
C VAL A 684 0.03 -12.47 -28.85
N ASN A 685 -1.15 -11.98 -29.23
CA ASN A 685 -1.63 -12.11 -30.62
C ASN A 685 -0.89 -11.13 -31.55
N ALA A 686 -0.51 -11.61 -32.73
CA ALA A 686 0.26 -10.84 -33.70
C ALA A 686 -0.51 -9.67 -34.36
N ASP A 687 -1.84 -9.68 -34.28
CA ASP A 687 -2.71 -8.61 -34.79
C ASP A 687 -3.10 -7.57 -33.72
N ASP A 688 -2.42 -7.62 -32.57
CA ASP A 688 -2.64 -6.80 -31.38
C ASP A 688 -4.05 -6.96 -30.77
N THR A 689 -4.79 -8.05 -31.04
CA THR A 689 -6.02 -8.37 -30.31
C THR A 689 -5.73 -9.08 -28.99
N ILE A 690 -6.65 -9.05 -28.03
CA ILE A 690 -6.48 -9.76 -26.76
C ILE A 690 -6.34 -11.28 -26.96
N GLY A 691 -5.25 -11.85 -26.44
CA GLY A 691 -5.04 -13.31 -26.37
C GLY A 691 -5.48 -13.93 -25.04
N ASP A 692 -5.56 -15.26 -25.01
CA ASP A 692 -5.88 -16.02 -23.80
C ASP A 692 -4.66 -16.19 -22.88
N GLU A 693 -3.44 -16.07 -23.42
CA GLU A 693 -2.20 -16.06 -22.67
C GLU A 693 -1.70 -14.62 -22.43
N THR A 694 -0.86 -14.45 -21.41
CA THR A 694 -0.24 -13.17 -21.06
C THR A 694 1.17 -13.10 -21.66
N VAL A 695 1.68 -11.88 -21.88
CA VAL A 695 3.06 -11.72 -22.35
C VAL A 695 4.04 -12.01 -21.20
N ALA A 696 5.18 -12.60 -21.54
CA ALA A 696 6.26 -12.80 -20.59
C ALA A 696 6.89 -11.46 -20.14
N PHE A 697 7.66 -11.50 -19.05
CA PHE A 697 8.42 -10.36 -18.56
C PHE A 697 9.30 -9.72 -19.66
N ASP A 698 9.25 -8.38 -19.74
CA ASP A 698 10.10 -7.55 -20.60
C ASP A 698 10.75 -6.45 -19.74
N ALA A 699 12.08 -6.34 -19.79
CA ALA A 699 12.82 -5.33 -19.04
C ALA A 699 12.37 -3.87 -19.33
N LYS A 700 11.64 -3.61 -20.42
CA LYS A 700 11.03 -2.30 -20.69
C LYS A 700 9.99 -1.86 -19.67
N VAL A 701 9.36 -2.81 -18.97
CA VAL A 701 8.35 -2.49 -17.93
C VAL A 701 8.98 -2.19 -16.58
N VAL A 702 10.27 -2.49 -16.39
CA VAL A 702 11.00 -2.09 -15.19
C VAL A 702 11.10 -0.57 -15.16
N SER A 703 10.89 0.01 -13.98
CA SER A 703 11.06 1.44 -13.77
C SER A 703 12.51 1.88 -13.97
N LYS A 704 12.68 3.08 -14.51
CA LYS A 704 13.99 3.71 -14.70
C LYS A 704 14.34 4.71 -13.61
N VAL A 705 13.44 4.89 -12.65
CA VAL A 705 13.60 5.84 -11.56
C VAL A 705 14.42 5.21 -10.43
N GLU A 706 15.59 5.78 -10.19
CA GLU A 706 16.41 5.56 -8.99
C GLU A 706 16.23 6.75 -8.03
N ALA A 707 15.00 7.00 -7.58
CA ALA A 707 14.65 8.22 -6.83
C ALA A 707 15.27 8.28 -5.42
N TYR A 708 15.63 7.14 -4.83
CA TYR A 708 16.09 7.07 -3.45
C TYR A 708 17.45 6.38 -3.31
N SER A 709 18.39 7.10 -2.69
CA SER A 709 19.76 6.64 -2.42
C SER A 709 20.17 6.81 -0.96
N GLY A 710 19.19 7.02 -0.05
CA GLY A 710 19.42 7.12 1.38
C GLY A 710 19.53 5.77 2.08
N PRO A 711 19.52 5.74 3.43
CA PRO A 711 19.53 4.52 4.23
C PRO A 711 18.56 3.43 3.73
N GLY A 712 19.03 2.20 3.63
CA GLY A 712 18.25 1.06 3.14
C GLY A 712 18.20 0.92 1.61
N SER A 713 18.53 1.96 0.84
CA SER A 713 18.71 1.80 -0.61
C SER A 713 19.82 0.77 -0.89
N LEU A 714 19.62 -0.14 -1.83
CA LEU A 714 20.64 -1.14 -2.20
C LEU A 714 21.95 -0.50 -2.72
N SER A 715 21.84 0.74 -3.22
CA SER A 715 22.97 1.56 -3.67
C SER A 715 23.72 2.25 -2.52
N TYR A 716 23.09 2.42 -1.35
CA TYR A 716 23.67 3.16 -0.23
C TYR A 716 24.67 2.30 0.54
N LYS A 717 25.89 2.84 0.73
CA LYS A 717 27.02 2.17 1.38
C LYS A 717 27.45 2.85 2.68
N GLY A 718 26.49 3.42 3.41
CA GLY A 718 26.74 4.02 4.72
C GLY A 718 27.16 2.99 5.77
N ALA A 719 27.72 3.49 6.87
CA ALA A 719 28.06 2.66 8.02
C ALA A 719 26.79 2.07 8.67
N TYR A 720 26.94 0.90 9.28
CA TYR A 720 25.88 0.18 9.97
C TYR A 720 26.19 0.10 11.46
N GLU A 721 25.23 0.45 12.31
CA GLU A 721 25.25 0.21 13.76
C GLU A 721 24.15 -0.82 14.10
N PRO A 722 24.49 -1.96 14.72
CA PRO A 722 23.50 -2.98 15.08
C PRO A 722 22.49 -2.47 16.12
N PRO A 723 21.29 -3.07 16.20
CA PRO A 723 20.34 -2.76 17.26
C PRO A 723 20.94 -3.01 18.64
N ARG A 724 20.45 -2.25 19.61
CA ARG A 724 20.61 -2.56 21.03
C ARG A 724 19.23 -2.91 21.58
N PRO A 725 19.13 -3.78 22.59
CA PRO A 725 17.84 -4.06 23.21
C PRO A 725 17.20 -2.76 23.69
N TYR A 726 15.91 -2.55 23.37
CA TYR A 726 15.18 -1.39 23.89
C TYR A 726 14.93 -1.53 25.38
N VAL A 727 15.17 -0.44 26.11
CA VAL A 727 15.17 -0.46 27.56
C VAL A 727 14.65 0.88 28.10
N GLN A 728 13.44 0.89 28.66
CA GLN A 728 12.85 2.13 29.20
C GLN A 728 13.58 2.70 30.44
N LYS A 729 14.43 1.90 31.12
CA LYS A 729 15.28 2.33 32.26
C LYS A 729 16.61 1.56 32.29
N GLN A 730 17.74 2.20 32.06
CA GLN A 730 19.07 1.56 32.14
C GLN A 730 19.42 1.21 33.60
N GLY A 731 19.59 -0.09 33.88
CA GLY A 731 20.08 -0.61 35.15
C GLY A 731 21.05 -1.76 34.90
N ALA A 732 22.03 -1.95 35.79
CA ALA A 732 23.18 -2.85 35.59
C ALA A 732 22.88 -4.36 35.70
N GLN A 733 21.61 -4.78 35.81
CA GLN A 733 21.22 -6.19 35.88
C GLN A 733 20.78 -6.73 34.52
N LYS A 734 21.18 -7.96 34.22
CA LYS A 734 20.68 -8.74 33.09
C LYS A 734 19.20 -9.01 33.36
N ARG A 735 18.32 -8.47 32.52
CA ARG A 735 16.88 -8.46 32.74
C ARG A 735 16.21 -9.78 32.39
N SER A 736 15.18 -10.11 33.15
CA SER A 736 14.22 -11.17 32.88
C SER A 736 12.87 -10.56 32.51
N ILE A 737 12.05 -11.26 31.73
CA ILE A 737 10.62 -10.89 31.56
C ILE A 737 9.86 -10.88 32.90
N GLU A 738 10.43 -11.50 33.94
CA GLU A 738 9.92 -11.59 35.31
C GLU A 738 10.10 -10.29 36.11
N ASP A 739 10.92 -9.35 35.64
CA ASP A 739 11.25 -8.12 36.37
C ASP A 739 10.12 -7.09 36.27
N GLY A 740 9.15 -7.17 37.18
CA GLY A 740 8.17 -6.11 37.40
C GLY A 740 7.03 -6.01 36.39
N PHE A 741 6.91 -6.97 35.46
CA PHE A 741 5.73 -7.09 34.62
C PHE A 741 4.52 -7.52 35.46
N LYS A 742 3.42 -6.79 35.28
CA LYS A 742 2.09 -7.19 35.75
C LYS A 742 1.13 -6.97 34.60
N LEU A 743 0.27 -7.95 34.36
CA LEU A 743 -0.83 -7.77 33.41
C LEU A 743 -1.63 -6.53 33.83
N PRO A 744 -1.90 -5.56 32.92
CA PRO A 744 -2.61 -4.34 33.30
C PRO A 744 -3.99 -4.65 33.88
N ASP A 745 -4.39 -3.93 34.93
CA ASP A 745 -5.70 -4.11 35.55
C ASP A 745 -6.83 -3.90 34.52
N GLY A 746 -7.71 -4.88 34.37
CA GLY A 746 -8.80 -4.84 33.41
C GLY A 746 -8.41 -5.09 31.95
N PHE A 747 -7.16 -5.50 31.69
CA PHE A 747 -6.75 -5.99 30.36
C PHE A 747 -7.59 -7.22 29.98
N VAL A 748 -8.19 -7.17 28.81
CA VAL A 748 -8.92 -8.29 28.22
C VAL A 748 -8.35 -8.50 26.83
N TYR A 749 -7.58 -9.58 26.67
CA TYR A 749 -7.20 -10.03 25.33
C TYR A 749 -8.46 -10.48 24.60
N THR A 750 -8.80 -9.74 23.56
CA THR A 750 -9.79 -10.17 22.59
C THR A 750 -8.99 -10.68 21.41
N PRO A 751 -9.01 -11.99 21.10
CA PRO A 751 -8.43 -12.47 19.86
C PRO A 751 -8.92 -11.59 18.73
N GLY A 752 -7.99 -11.11 17.90
CA GLY A 752 -8.34 -10.33 16.72
C GLY A 752 -9.47 -11.03 15.96
N PRO A 753 -10.37 -10.27 15.30
CA PRO A 753 -11.47 -10.86 14.56
C PRO A 753 -11.02 -12.07 13.74
N ARG A 754 -11.77 -13.17 13.81
CA ARG A 754 -11.52 -14.33 12.91
C ARG A 754 -11.45 -13.79 11.47
N ILE A 755 -10.46 -14.27 10.72
CA ILE A 755 -10.12 -13.84 9.35
C ILE A 755 -11.35 -13.35 8.58
N GLY A 756 -11.30 -12.10 8.09
CA GLY A 756 -12.42 -11.50 7.37
C GLY A 756 -13.07 -10.28 7.99
N VAL A 757 -12.66 -9.89 9.19
CA VAL A 757 -13.23 -8.76 9.94
C VAL A 757 -12.12 -7.81 10.41
N SER A 758 -10.94 -7.80 9.78
CA SER A 758 -9.89 -6.83 10.12
C SER A 758 -10.49 -5.43 10.03
N ALA A 759 -10.29 -4.66 11.11
CA ALA A 759 -10.80 -3.31 11.30
C ALA A 759 -10.68 -2.55 10.00
#